data_AF-A0A8H4A8G9-F1
#
_entry.id   AF-A0A8H4A8G9-F1
#
_cell.length_a   1.000
_cell.length_b   1.000
_cell.length_c   1.000
_cell.angle_alpha   90.00
_cell.angle_beta   90.00
_cell.angle_gamma   90.00
#
_symmetry.space_group_name_H-M   'P 1'
#
loop_
_entity.id
_entity.type
_entity.pdbx_description
1 polymer ?
#
loop_
_entity_poly.entity_id
_entity_poly.type
_entity_poly.pdbx_seq_one_letter_code
_entity_poly.pdbx_strand_id
1 'polypeptide(L)'
;MDYKEIANKIMPDLGYKTKDFRYQTWYVNKLTRRSIGPKFKAGGWKWHVLLNPSKYIDWGKISIYLQIADSQISDINWRVNVQFALILWNSKKPTQYFSRQMYHRFNAEEPKRGFDWNYHEFYDHNNRTLSLIESSSCNITVLVRVLEDSKIDGYVGLKNPGVKNTLLNSVIQSLFYIKYLRRAVYQIPIESDKSAKSIASALQRVFIKLNTSDSKVEATELSKFFGWDVFCINNGREMIRTIQDDLENKMKNTKADGTISKLFIGTMKTYIKCVNIDYEFLQVNNYYDIQLNFKGCKTLDDAFMKYIQEETLQDDNKYYTIDYGLQIAKKNVIFESFPPVLHIYIDQFEYDVQNSFIINHLDKFPAKIDLQKYLSPDVDRSKSYKYLLHGILVQDTLSQNKYSALLRPEMNRGWVLFDDDKVTPVSLEYNHEDILKYKVVYMLVYIRESDIDEILSSIIPKDMPKSLLEEENAARERRIKELTEGHQYMQVWIVTEKIIKNHKGIGLFNIDDTTHWPLSKIHKFKVLKKETYSDFKKMVSEKFKIPINQIRFWAFTYRPNIGIRIIGIHEFINDHFLDLTMKKIKNNMVHFRELRLYMEIMEMPMIMQISPIIIFLKYFNPDTQSLENLGKIYFQDKNTVDNIYPTLCKRKQFSPNTPLDVYVVSWFS
;
A
#
# COMPACT_ATOMS: atom_id res chain seq x y z
N MET A 1 -32.67 17.27 -0.01
CA MET A 1 -31.34 17.34 0.63
C MET A 1 -30.57 18.45 -0.04
N ASP A 2 -30.08 19.43 0.71
CA ASP A 2 -29.07 20.35 0.17
C ASP A 2 -27.71 19.63 0.16
N TYR A 3 -27.32 19.14 -1.01
CA TYR A 3 -26.06 18.42 -1.16
C TYR A 3 -24.82 19.31 -1.01
N LYS A 4 -24.96 20.63 -1.12
CA LYS A 4 -23.86 21.58 -0.92
C LYS A 4 -23.60 21.78 0.57
N GLU A 5 -24.65 21.91 1.38
CA GLU A 5 -24.52 21.90 2.84
C GLU A 5 -23.97 20.57 3.37
N ILE A 6 -24.49 19.45 2.87
CA ILE A 6 -23.98 18.12 3.23
C ILE A 6 -22.50 18.00 2.85
N ALA A 7 -22.13 18.43 1.63
CA ALA A 7 -20.74 18.46 1.20
C ALA A 7 -19.85 19.25 2.17
N ASN A 8 -20.27 20.46 2.56
CA ASN A 8 -19.48 21.31 3.46
C ASN A 8 -19.38 20.72 4.88
N LYS A 9 -20.37 19.94 5.31
CA LYS A 9 -20.34 19.24 6.61
C LYS A 9 -19.43 18.02 6.61
N ILE A 10 -19.44 17.22 5.54
CA ILE A 10 -18.74 15.92 5.51
C ILE A 10 -17.39 15.98 4.80
N MET A 11 -17.18 16.93 3.89
CA MET A 11 -15.93 17.13 3.18
C MET A 11 -15.23 18.39 3.73
N PRO A 12 -14.08 18.24 4.41
CA PRO A 12 -13.39 19.37 5.01
C PRO A 12 -12.99 20.40 3.95
N ASP A 13 -12.94 21.67 4.34
CA ASP A 13 -12.25 22.67 3.53
C ASP A 13 -10.75 22.38 3.58
N LEU A 14 -10.18 22.23 2.39
CA LEU A 14 -8.78 21.87 2.21
C LEU A 14 -7.93 23.11 1.88
N GLY A 15 -8.52 24.32 1.84
CA GLY A 15 -7.85 25.57 1.48
C GLY A 15 -7.62 25.75 -0.02
N TYR A 16 -8.26 24.93 -0.86
CA TYR A 16 -8.13 24.98 -2.32
C TYR A 16 -9.33 25.67 -2.97
N LYS A 17 -9.05 26.45 -4.01
CA LYS A 17 -10.10 26.99 -4.87
C LYS A 17 -10.78 25.84 -5.62
N THR A 18 -12.10 25.77 -5.47
CA THR A 18 -12.94 24.78 -6.16
C THR A 18 -13.18 25.25 -7.59
N LYS A 19 -12.75 24.43 -8.57
CA LYS A 19 -12.99 24.66 -10.00
C LYS A 19 -14.42 24.33 -10.39
N ASP A 20 -14.94 23.20 -9.91
CA ASP A 20 -16.31 22.75 -10.17
C ASP A 20 -16.81 21.88 -9.01
N PHE A 21 -18.12 21.95 -8.74
CA PHE A 21 -18.78 21.08 -7.78
C PHE A 21 -20.03 20.47 -8.42
N ARG A 22 -20.13 19.15 -8.36
CA ARG A 22 -21.23 18.36 -8.93
C ARG A 22 -21.60 17.22 -8.00
N TYR A 23 -22.84 16.77 -8.11
CA TYR A 23 -23.30 15.56 -7.44
C TYR A 23 -24.08 14.70 -8.44
N GLN A 24 -24.11 13.39 -8.19
CA GLN A 24 -24.90 12.45 -8.95
C GLN A 24 -25.47 11.40 -8.01
N THR A 25 -26.78 11.17 -8.09
CA THR A 25 -27.46 10.09 -7.39
C THR A 25 -27.71 8.93 -8.35
N TRP A 26 -27.43 7.72 -7.88
CA TRP A 26 -27.70 6.47 -8.54
C TRP A 26 -28.67 5.65 -7.69
N TYR A 27 -29.83 5.36 -8.26
CA TYR A 27 -30.86 4.50 -7.67
C TYR A 27 -30.57 3.05 -8.06
N VAL A 28 -30.08 2.25 -7.12
CA VAL A 28 -29.72 0.85 -7.35
C VAL A 28 -30.92 -0.02 -7.01
N ASN A 29 -31.68 -0.43 -8.02
CA ASN A 29 -32.87 -1.25 -7.83
C ASN A 29 -32.53 -2.73 -7.57
N LYS A 30 -31.34 -3.20 -8.00
CA LYS A 30 -30.88 -4.58 -7.79
C LYS A 30 -29.35 -4.62 -7.72
N LEU A 31 -28.82 -5.10 -6.60
CA LEU A 31 -27.40 -5.38 -6.44
C LEU A 31 -27.00 -6.58 -7.32
N THR A 32 -26.27 -6.31 -8.41
CA THR A 32 -25.68 -7.36 -9.26
C THR A 32 -24.16 -7.43 -9.07
N ARG A 33 -23.54 -8.55 -9.47
CA ARG A 33 -22.10 -8.86 -9.26
C ARG A 33 -21.12 -7.74 -9.64
N ARG A 34 -21.46 -6.93 -10.64
CA ARG A 34 -20.73 -5.71 -11.01
C ARG A 34 -21.67 -4.77 -11.75
N SER A 35 -21.90 -3.59 -11.16
CA SER A 35 -22.84 -2.61 -11.69
C SER A 35 -22.13 -1.29 -11.95
N ILE A 36 -22.50 -0.60 -13.04
CA ILE A 36 -21.98 0.71 -13.41
C ILE A 36 -23.14 1.70 -13.35
N GLY A 37 -22.96 2.76 -12.57
CA GLY A 37 -23.94 3.83 -12.41
C GLY A 37 -23.98 4.79 -13.61
N PRO A 38 -24.90 5.77 -13.58
CA PRO A 38 -25.03 6.77 -14.63
C PRO A 38 -23.77 7.61 -14.78
N LYS A 39 -23.50 8.05 -16.02
CA LYS A 39 -22.39 8.95 -16.33
C LYS A 39 -22.78 10.40 -16.03
N PHE A 40 -21.88 11.17 -15.46
CA PHE A 40 -22.06 12.60 -15.20
C PHE A 40 -20.79 13.40 -15.51
N LYS A 41 -20.90 14.71 -15.71
CA LYS A 41 -19.76 15.60 -16.03
C LYS A 41 -19.41 16.47 -14.82
N ALA A 42 -18.13 16.56 -14.48
CA ALA A 42 -17.59 17.46 -13.47
C ALA A 42 -16.17 17.90 -13.84
N GLY A 43 -15.89 19.21 -13.81
CA GLY A 43 -14.58 19.80 -14.09
C GLY A 43 -14.03 19.51 -15.48
N GLY A 44 -14.92 19.29 -16.47
CA GLY A 44 -14.56 18.90 -17.84
C GLY A 44 -14.43 17.38 -18.07
N TRP A 45 -14.49 16.57 -17.02
CA TRP A 45 -14.33 15.12 -17.08
C TRP A 45 -15.67 14.38 -16.96
N LYS A 46 -15.81 13.23 -17.64
CA LYS A 46 -16.95 12.32 -17.45
C LYS A 46 -16.63 11.25 -16.42
N TRP A 47 -17.53 11.09 -15.46
CA TRP A 47 -17.38 10.20 -14.32
C TRP A 47 -18.53 9.20 -14.27
N HIS A 48 -18.33 8.04 -13.65
CA HIS A 48 -19.39 7.14 -13.21
C HIS A 48 -19.01 6.50 -11.86
N VAL A 49 -20.01 5.98 -11.16
CA VAL A 49 -19.80 5.16 -9.96
C VAL A 49 -19.80 3.69 -10.34
N LEU A 50 -18.86 2.91 -9.80
CA LEU A 50 -18.75 1.47 -9.99
C LEU A 50 -18.99 0.76 -8.66
N LEU A 51 -19.91 -0.21 -8.67
CA LEU A 51 -20.33 -0.98 -7.50
C LEU A 51 -20.02 -2.46 -7.71
N ASN A 52 -19.26 -3.04 -6.78
CA ASN A 52 -18.95 -4.46 -6.72
C ASN A 52 -19.35 -5.01 -5.33
N PRO A 53 -20.53 -5.62 -5.18
CA PRO A 53 -20.83 -6.41 -3.99
C PRO A 53 -19.96 -7.69 -3.99
N SER A 54 -19.32 -8.02 -2.87
CA SER A 54 -18.43 -9.20 -2.76
C SER A 54 -19.12 -10.49 -3.21
N LYS A 55 -18.36 -11.35 -3.90
CA LYS A 55 -18.82 -12.66 -4.38
C LYS A 55 -18.92 -13.73 -3.29
N TYR A 56 -18.22 -13.55 -2.17
CA TYR A 56 -18.20 -14.52 -1.08
C TYR A 56 -19.14 -14.02 0.00
N ILE A 57 -20.26 -14.73 0.17
CA ILE A 57 -21.17 -14.59 1.30
C ILE A 57 -20.38 -14.63 2.62
N ASP A 58 -19.25 -15.34 2.64
CA ASP A 58 -18.38 -15.47 3.82
C ASP A 58 -17.54 -14.23 4.16
N TRP A 59 -17.35 -13.25 3.26
CA TRP A 59 -16.46 -12.10 3.52
C TRP A 59 -17.14 -10.74 3.60
N GLY A 60 -18.46 -10.67 3.45
CA GLY A 60 -19.24 -9.51 3.89
C GLY A 60 -18.65 -8.13 3.51
N LYS A 61 -18.25 -7.88 2.25
CA LYS A 61 -17.82 -6.54 1.77
C LYS A 61 -18.58 -6.01 0.53
N ILE A 62 -18.74 -4.68 0.43
CA ILE A 62 -19.22 -3.94 -0.75
C ILE A 62 -18.17 -2.91 -1.13
N SER A 63 -17.76 -2.92 -2.41
CA SER A 63 -16.80 -1.96 -2.92
C SER A 63 -17.46 -0.93 -3.83
N ILE A 64 -17.27 0.36 -3.55
CA ILE A 64 -17.81 1.46 -4.35
C ILE A 64 -16.68 2.39 -4.79
N TYR A 65 -16.59 2.66 -6.09
CA TYR A 65 -15.54 3.49 -6.68
C TYR A 65 -16.10 4.60 -7.56
N LEU A 66 -15.49 5.77 -7.49
CA LEU A 66 -15.59 6.79 -8.53
C LEU A 66 -14.56 6.48 -9.61
N GLN A 67 -14.96 6.54 -10.88
CA GLN A 67 -14.09 6.23 -12.01
C GLN A 67 -14.34 7.17 -13.18
N ILE A 68 -13.28 7.50 -13.92
CA ILE A 68 -13.42 8.22 -15.20
C ILE A 68 -14.04 7.31 -16.26
N ALA A 69 -15.12 7.80 -16.87
CA ALA A 69 -15.94 7.06 -17.82
C ALA A 69 -15.35 7.01 -19.24
N ASP A 70 -14.53 8.00 -19.59
CA ASP A 70 -13.86 8.06 -20.89
C ASP A 70 -12.59 7.20 -20.84
N SER A 71 -12.70 5.94 -21.29
CA SER A 71 -11.57 4.99 -21.34
C SER A 71 -10.61 5.23 -22.52
N GLN A 72 -10.69 6.40 -23.16
CA GLN A 72 -9.97 6.79 -24.37
C GLN A 72 -9.19 8.10 -24.15
N ILE A 73 -8.66 8.34 -22.95
CA ILE A 73 -7.76 9.46 -22.77
C ILE A 73 -6.46 9.08 -23.48
N SER A 74 -6.30 9.59 -24.70
CA SER A 74 -5.15 9.38 -25.57
C SER A 74 -3.91 10.10 -25.04
N ASP A 75 -4.13 11.16 -24.26
CA ASP A 75 -3.09 11.85 -23.53
C ASP A 75 -2.74 11.02 -22.27
N ILE A 76 -1.46 10.82 -22.03
CA ILE A 76 -0.94 10.02 -20.93
C ILE A 76 -0.71 10.86 -19.66
N ASN A 77 -0.68 12.19 -19.84
CA ASN A 77 -0.27 13.16 -18.83
C ASN A 77 -1.46 13.89 -18.19
N TRP A 78 -2.69 13.46 -18.46
CA TRP A 78 -3.84 14.05 -17.83
C TRP A 78 -3.85 13.80 -16.32
N ARG A 79 -4.32 14.79 -15.58
CA ARG A 79 -4.48 14.76 -14.13
C ARG A 79 -5.72 15.53 -13.75
N VAL A 80 -6.41 15.08 -12.71
CA VAL A 80 -7.48 15.87 -12.07
C VAL A 80 -7.51 15.61 -10.58
N ASN A 81 -7.42 16.69 -9.80
CA ASN A 81 -7.49 16.66 -8.35
C ASN A 81 -8.95 16.76 -7.92
N VAL A 82 -9.42 15.75 -7.20
CA VAL A 82 -10.83 15.61 -6.83
C VAL A 82 -10.94 15.28 -5.35
N GLN A 83 -11.69 16.10 -4.62
CA GLN A 83 -12.25 15.71 -3.34
C GLN A 83 -13.65 15.17 -3.58
N PHE A 84 -13.92 13.92 -3.18
CA PHE A 84 -15.23 13.31 -3.38
C PHE A 84 -15.73 12.59 -2.14
N ALA A 85 -17.05 12.52 -2.00
CA ALA A 85 -17.72 11.72 -0.99
C ALA A 85 -18.66 10.70 -1.65
N LEU A 86 -18.62 9.46 -1.17
CA LEU A 86 -19.57 8.41 -1.52
C LEU A 86 -20.52 8.24 -0.36
N ILE A 87 -21.80 8.52 -0.62
CA ILE A 87 -22.90 8.49 0.35
C ILE A 87 -23.81 7.33 -0.05
N LEU A 88 -23.92 6.34 0.81
CA LEU A 88 -24.88 5.24 0.67
C LEU A 88 -26.04 5.49 1.63
N TRP A 89 -27.27 5.46 1.11
CA TRP A 89 -28.47 5.80 1.88
C TRP A 89 -29.68 4.93 1.52
N ASN A 90 -30.60 4.78 2.49
CA ASN A 90 -31.80 3.94 2.34
C ASN A 90 -32.85 4.64 1.46
N SER A 91 -33.37 3.95 0.44
CA SER A 91 -34.32 4.50 -0.53
C SER A 91 -35.62 5.04 0.05
N LYS A 92 -36.10 4.48 1.18
CA LYS A 92 -37.32 4.89 1.88
C LYS A 92 -37.07 5.99 2.92
N LYS A 93 -35.87 6.09 3.48
CA LYS A 93 -35.51 7.08 4.51
C LYS A 93 -34.16 7.75 4.22
N PRO A 94 -34.14 8.80 3.36
CA PRO A 94 -32.91 9.47 2.95
C PRO A 94 -32.07 10.02 4.11
N THR A 95 -32.70 10.42 5.22
CA THR A 95 -32.00 10.95 6.40
C THR A 95 -31.06 9.92 7.07
N GLN A 96 -31.21 8.62 6.78
CA GLN A 96 -30.29 7.58 7.21
C GLN A 96 -29.29 7.29 6.10
N TYR A 97 -28.06 7.76 6.31
CA TYR A 97 -26.97 7.56 5.37
C TYR A 97 -25.66 7.21 6.07
N PHE A 98 -24.76 6.61 5.30
CA PHE A 98 -23.36 6.45 5.66
C PHE A 98 -22.51 7.04 4.55
N SER A 99 -21.49 7.80 4.92
CA SER A 99 -20.64 8.49 3.95
C SER A 99 -19.18 8.29 4.29
N ARG A 100 -18.36 8.07 3.26
CA ARG A 100 -16.90 8.25 3.35
C ARG A 100 -16.45 9.24 2.29
N GLN A 101 -15.45 10.03 2.62
CA GLN A 101 -14.86 11.04 1.75
C GLN A 101 -13.38 10.79 1.56
N MET A 102 -12.84 11.24 0.44
CA MET A 102 -11.41 11.18 0.15
C MET A 102 -11.02 12.27 -0.84
N TYR A 103 -9.80 12.75 -0.67
CA TYR A 103 -9.06 13.47 -1.69
C TYR A 103 -8.27 12.49 -2.55
N HIS A 104 -8.35 12.63 -3.88
CA HIS A 104 -7.59 11.79 -4.79
C HIS A 104 -7.23 12.53 -6.09
N ARG A 105 -6.01 12.28 -6.57
CA ARG A 105 -5.54 12.70 -7.89
C ARG A 105 -5.75 11.55 -8.87
N PHE A 106 -6.74 11.70 -9.74
CA PHE A 106 -6.97 10.74 -10.81
C PHE A 106 -5.99 11.01 -11.96
N ASN A 107 -5.41 9.93 -12.49
CA ASN A 107 -4.48 9.96 -13.62
C ASN A 107 -4.57 8.64 -14.43
N ALA A 108 -3.75 8.50 -15.47
CA ALA A 108 -3.76 7.32 -16.34
C ALA A 108 -3.48 6.00 -15.61
N GLU A 109 -2.69 6.01 -14.53
CA GLU A 109 -2.36 4.82 -13.74
C GLU A 109 -3.45 4.49 -12.71
N GLU A 110 -4.04 5.50 -12.08
CA GLU A 110 -5.12 5.38 -11.09
C GLU A 110 -6.41 6.08 -11.57
N PRO A 111 -7.10 5.57 -12.61
CA PRO A 111 -8.31 6.21 -13.16
C PRO A 111 -9.58 5.92 -12.35
N LYS A 112 -9.45 5.19 -11.23
CA LYS A 112 -10.55 4.81 -10.33
C LYS A 112 -10.09 4.82 -8.88
N ARG A 113 -10.95 5.27 -7.97
CA ARG A 113 -10.67 5.27 -6.53
C ARG A 113 -11.97 5.23 -5.72
N GLY A 114 -11.94 4.64 -4.54
CA GLY A 114 -13.13 4.36 -3.76
C GLY A 114 -12.83 3.62 -2.46
N PHE A 115 -13.86 2.98 -1.91
CA PHE A 115 -13.80 2.30 -0.63
C PHE A 115 -14.32 0.87 -0.72
N ASP A 116 -13.72 0.00 0.09
CA ASP A 116 -14.28 -1.30 0.44
C ASP A 116 -14.92 -1.17 1.82
N TRP A 117 -16.23 -1.41 1.91
CA TRP A 117 -17.02 -1.35 3.12
C TRP A 117 -17.43 -2.74 3.57
N ASN A 118 -17.49 -2.99 4.87
CA ASN A 118 -18.06 -4.25 5.34
C ASN A 118 -19.59 -4.17 5.43
N TYR A 119 -20.30 -5.26 5.13
CA TYR A 119 -21.76 -5.33 5.14
C TYR A 119 -22.32 -5.00 6.53
N HIS A 120 -21.65 -5.40 7.61
CA HIS A 120 -22.08 -5.09 8.97
C HIS A 120 -22.14 -3.58 9.26
N GLU A 121 -21.33 -2.75 8.57
CA GLU A 121 -21.41 -1.27 8.69
C GLU A 121 -22.76 -0.71 8.20
N PHE A 122 -23.55 -1.52 7.47
CA PHE A 122 -24.86 -1.14 6.93
C PHE A 122 -26.04 -1.69 7.73
N TYR A 123 -25.82 -2.66 8.61
CA TYR A 123 -26.90 -3.38 9.30
C TYR A 123 -27.13 -2.98 10.76
N ASP A 124 -26.15 -2.43 11.48
CA ASP A 124 -26.44 -1.93 12.85
C ASP A 124 -25.32 -1.02 13.40
N HIS A 125 -25.46 0.29 13.21
CA HIS A 125 -24.58 1.27 13.86
C HIS A 125 -25.36 2.53 14.23
N ASN A 126 -25.30 2.88 15.52
CA ASN A 126 -25.74 4.16 16.12
C ASN A 126 -27.18 4.58 15.77
N ASN A 127 -28.17 4.12 16.54
CA ASN A 127 -29.55 4.63 16.54
C ASN A 127 -30.28 4.61 15.16
N ARG A 128 -29.88 3.73 14.24
CA ARG A 128 -30.57 3.58 12.94
C ARG A 128 -31.76 2.65 13.08
N THR A 129 -32.93 3.12 12.65
CA THR A 129 -34.18 2.34 12.68
C THR A 129 -34.35 1.41 11.46
N LEU A 130 -33.54 1.57 10.40
CA LEU A 130 -33.63 0.78 9.16
C LEU A 130 -32.22 0.49 8.62
N SER A 131 -32.07 -0.68 7.98
CA SER A 131 -30.83 -1.04 7.27
C SER A 131 -30.63 -0.15 6.04
N LEU A 132 -29.40 0.17 5.69
CA LEU A 132 -29.13 0.99 4.50
C LEU A 132 -29.36 0.24 3.17
N ILE A 133 -29.39 -1.08 3.22
CA ILE A 133 -29.65 -1.95 2.07
C ILE A 133 -30.87 -2.81 2.41
N GLU A 134 -31.96 -2.57 1.68
CA GLU A 134 -33.20 -3.33 1.84
C GLU A 134 -33.59 -3.96 0.51
N SER A 135 -34.01 -5.22 0.54
CA SER A 135 -34.50 -5.95 -0.64
C SER A 135 -33.50 -5.91 -1.82
N SER A 136 -32.19 -5.92 -1.53
CA SER A 136 -31.12 -5.77 -2.54
C SER A 136 -31.16 -4.45 -3.32
N SER A 137 -31.71 -3.40 -2.73
CA SER A 137 -31.77 -2.04 -3.27
C SER A 137 -31.11 -1.04 -2.32
N CYS A 138 -30.46 -0.01 -2.89
CA CYS A 138 -29.91 1.11 -2.13
C CYS A 138 -29.71 2.32 -3.06
N ASN A 139 -29.50 3.51 -2.49
CA ASN A 139 -29.16 4.68 -3.27
C ASN A 139 -27.74 5.11 -2.95
N ILE A 140 -26.98 5.43 -4.00
CA ILE A 140 -25.61 5.91 -3.88
C ILE A 140 -25.57 7.31 -4.44
N THR A 141 -25.19 8.29 -3.63
CA THR A 141 -24.90 9.65 -4.08
C THR A 141 -23.42 9.90 -4.02
N VAL A 142 -22.84 10.38 -5.12
CA VAL A 142 -21.47 10.84 -5.15
C VAL A 142 -21.47 12.36 -5.20
N LEU A 143 -20.68 12.97 -4.31
CA LEU A 143 -20.37 14.40 -4.33
C LEU A 143 -18.96 14.55 -4.87
N VAL A 144 -18.74 15.44 -5.84
CA VAL A 144 -17.45 15.63 -6.53
C VAL A 144 -17.12 17.11 -6.54
N ARG A 145 -16.04 17.47 -5.84
CA ARG A 145 -15.42 18.79 -5.85
C ARG A 145 -14.11 18.70 -6.63
N VAL A 146 -14.11 19.22 -7.85
CA VAL A 146 -12.90 19.34 -8.68
C VAL A 146 -12.16 20.59 -8.24
N LEU A 147 -10.91 20.44 -7.86
CA LEU A 147 -10.08 21.54 -7.38
C LEU A 147 -9.33 22.18 -8.55
N GLU A 148 -9.09 23.49 -8.50
CA GLU A 148 -8.17 24.13 -9.43
C GLU A 148 -6.77 23.51 -9.26
N ASP A 149 -6.02 23.41 -10.36
CA ASP A 149 -4.58 23.15 -10.32
C ASP A 149 -3.90 24.39 -9.72
N SER A 150 -4.09 24.58 -8.41
CA SER A 150 -3.10 25.25 -7.60
C SER A 150 -1.84 24.40 -7.69
N LYS A 151 -0.66 25.04 -7.67
CA LYS A 151 0.67 24.41 -7.62
C LYS A 151 0.89 23.47 -6.42
N ILE A 152 -0.16 22.99 -5.76
CA ILE A 152 -0.13 21.91 -4.77
C ILE A 152 0.02 20.55 -5.46
N ASP A 153 1.07 20.52 -6.27
CA ASP A 153 1.51 19.43 -7.09
C ASP A 153 2.26 18.40 -6.25
N GLY A 154 1.82 17.14 -6.34
CA GLY A 154 2.79 16.05 -6.42
C GLY A 154 3.27 15.41 -5.11
N TYR A 155 2.56 15.53 -3.99
CA TYR A 155 2.89 14.70 -2.82
C TYR A 155 2.39 13.27 -3.02
N VAL A 156 3.32 12.32 -2.99
CA VAL A 156 3.07 10.92 -3.26
C VAL A 156 3.31 10.09 -2.02
N GLY A 157 2.38 9.18 -1.72
CA GLY A 157 2.48 8.24 -0.62
C GLY A 157 3.42 7.06 -0.93
N LEU A 158 3.88 6.39 0.11
CA LEU A 158 4.69 5.18 0.00
C LEU A 158 3.79 3.95 0.19
N LYS A 159 3.83 2.99 -0.73
CA LYS A 159 3.16 1.71 -0.53
C LYS A 159 3.82 0.98 0.62
N ASN A 160 3.03 0.54 1.58
CA ASN A 160 3.48 -0.46 2.53
C ASN A 160 3.63 -1.81 1.78
N PRO A 161 4.83 -2.40 1.69
CA PRO A 161 5.07 -3.65 0.96
C PRO A 161 4.49 -4.90 1.65
N GLY A 162 3.49 -4.75 2.52
CA GLY A 162 2.91 -5.85 3.31
C GLY A 162 3.73 -6.19 4.55
N VAL A 163 4.63 -5.29 4.97
CA VAL A 163 5.40 -5.43 6.21
C VAL A 163 4.53 -4.94 7.35
N LYS A 164 4.61 -5.64 8.50
CA LYS A 164 3.76 -5.34 9.66
C LYS A 164 3.98 -3.91 10.20
N ASN A 165 5.15 -3.32 9.97
CA ASN A 165 5.55 -2.01 10.48
C ASN A 165 5.68 -0.94 9.36
N THR A 166 5.07 0.22 9.58
CA THR A 166 4.99 1.37 8.65
C THR A 166 5.97 2.49 8.99
N LEU A 167 6.81 2.30 10.03
CA LEU A 167 7.80 3.26 10.53
C LEU A 167 8.78 3.77 9.45
N LEU A 168 9.24 2.91 8.53
CA LEU A 168 10.11 3.37 7.43
C LEU A 168 9.42 4.44 6.61
N ASN A 169 8.14 4.27 6.29
CA ASN A 169 7.44 5.20 5.41
C ASN A 169 7.34 6.60 6.05
N SER A 170 7.04 6.68 7.36
CA SER A 170 6.99 7.96 8.07
C SER A 170 8.38 8.63 8.13
N VAL A 171 9.43 7.85 8.41
CA VAL A 171 10.83 8.34 8.45
C VAL A 171 11.29 8.83 7.08
N ILE A 172 11.08 8.05 6.01
CA ILE A 172 11.48 8.42 4.65
C ILE A 172 10.76 9.69 4.19
N GLN A 173 9.46 9.81 4.45
CA GLN A 173 8.72 11.04 4.12
C GLN A 173 9.27 12.24 4.90
N SER A 174 9.55 12.08 6.19
CA SER A 174 10.14 13.13 7.03
C SER A 174 11.48 13.63 6.48
N LEU A 175 12.37 12.72 6.08
CA LEU A 175 13.67 13.07 5.50
C LEU A 175 13.54 13.66 4.08
N PHE A 176 12.60 13.16 3.28
CA PHE A 176 12.39 13.59 1.90
C PHE A 176 12.00 15.07 1.79
N TYR A 177 11.18 15.57 2.73
CA TYR A 177 10.74 16.98 2.72
C TYR A 177 11.75 17.97 3.31
N ILE A 178 12.88 17.48 3.86
CA ILE A 178 14.07 18.30 4.09
C ILE A 178 14.79 18.45 2.74
N LYS A 179 14.36 19.43 1.94
CA LYS A 179 14.78 19.54 0.52
C LYS A 179 16.29 19.73 0.35
N TYR A 180 16.96 20.40 1.30
CA TYR A 180 18.42 20.50 1.31
C TYR A 180 19.08 19.12 1.43
N LEU A 181 18.63 18.28 2.36
CA LEU A 181 19.12 16.90 2.50
C LEU A 181 18.87 16.11 1.21
N ARG A 182 17.66 16.21 0.65
CA ARG A 182 17.30 15.55 -0.61
C ARG A 182 18.23 15.96 -1.76
N ARG A 183 18.56 17.24 -1.89
CA ARG A 183 19.53 17.74 -2.89
C ARG A 183 20.93 17.17 -2.66
N ALA A 184 21.38 17.08 -1.41
CA ALA A 184 22.67 16.47 -1.09
C ALA A 184 22.70 14.97 -1.42
N VAL A 185 21.61 14.24 -1.15
CA VAL A 185 21.48 12.81 -1.51
C VAL A 185 21.61 12.62 -3.03
N TYR A 186 21.08 13.52 -3.86
CA TYR A 186 21.26 13.46 -5.32
C TYR A 186 22.70 13.72 -5.79
N GLN A 187 23.57 14.30 -4.97
CA GLN A 187 24.97 14.54 -5.32
C GLN A 187 25.89 13.35 -5.01
N ILE A 188 25.38 12.31 -4.34
CA ILE A 188 26.15 11.08 -4.09
C ILE A 188 26.38 10.36 -5.44
N PRO A 189 27.61 9.90 -5.74
CA PRO A 189 27.92 9.16 -6.95
C PRO A 189 26.98 7.95 -7.16
N ILE A 190 26.40 7.84 -8.36
CA ILE A 190 25.49 6.75 -8.70
C ILE A 190 26.28 5.46 -8.83
N GLU A 191 25.89 4.42 -8.09
CA GLU A 191 26.44 3.07 -8.26
C GLU A 191 25.99 2.49 -9.62
N SER A 192 26.90 1.87 -10.38
CA SER A 192 26.65 1.36 -11.75
C SER A 192 25.59 0.25 -11.85
N ASP A 193 25.23 -0.34 -10.72
CA ASP A 193 24.41 -1.54 -10.67
C ASP A 193 22.91 -1.22 -10.63
N LYS A 194 22.12 -2.10 -11.27
CA LYS A 194 20.66 -1.96 -11.32
C LYS A 194 19.97 -2.16 -9.97
N SER A 195 20.62 -2.83 -9.03
CA SER A 195 20.13 -3.03 -7.65
C SER A 195 20.87 -2.14 -6.67
N ALA A 196 20.17 -1.53 -5.72
CA ALA A 196 20.80 -0.79 -4.63
C ALA A 196 21.75 -1.70 -3.82
N LYS A 197 22.97 -1.21 -3.56
CA LYS A 197 23.97 -1.87 -2.70
C LYS A 197 24.14 -1.18 -1.35
N SER A 198 23.57 0.01 -1.18
CA SER A 198 23.64 0.81 0.05
C SER A 198 22.29 1.48 0.34
N ILE A 199 22.12 1.96 1.58
CA ILE A 199 20.94 2.73 1.97
C ILE A 199 20.89 4.03 1.14
N ALA A 200 22.02 4.70 0.93
CA ALA A 200 22.15 5.88 0.10
C ALA A 200 21.63 5.66 -1.34
N SER A 201 22.07 4.60 -2.03
CA SER A 201 21.64 4.35 -3.42
C SER A 201 20.16 3.95 -3.51
N ALA A 202 19.64 3.23 -2.52
CA ALA A 202 18.20 2.95 -2.41
C ALA A 202 17.38 4.23 -2.14
N LEU A 203 17.86 5.11 -1.25
CA LEU A 203 17.24 6.40 -0.95
C LEU A 203 17.20 7.31 -2.18
N GLN A 204 18.28 7.38 -2.95
CA GLN A 204 18.29 8.13 -4.22
C GLN A 204 17.17 7.69 -5.16
N ARG A 205 17.03 6.38 -5.39
CA ARG A 205 15.98 5.83 -6.26
C ARG A 205 14.58 6.14 -5.72
N VAL A 206 14.35 5.99 -4.42
CA VAL A 206 13.06 6.29 -3.78
C VAL A 206 12.75 7.79 -3.85
N PHE A 207 13.71 8.66 -3.58
CA PHE A 207 13.54 10.11 -3.64
C PHE A 207 13.26 10.59 -5.06
N ILE A 208 13.90 10.01 -6.09
CA ILE A 208 13.58 10.34 -7.49
C ILE A 208 12.15 9.95 -7.80
N LYS A 209 11.75 8.72 -7.47
CA LYS A 209 10.38 8.24 -7.66
C LYS A 209 9.36 9.12 -6.93
N LEU A 210 9.62 9.52 -5.68
CA LEU A 210 8.74 10.43 -4.93
C LEU A 210 8.65 11.82 -5.56
N ASN A 211 9.69 12.28 -6.25
CA ASN A 211 9.72 13.59 -6.89
C ASN A 211 9.09 13.60 -8.30
N THR A 212 9.08 12.47 -9.00
CA THR A 212 8.64 12.38 -10.42
C THR A 212 7.35 11.61 -10.64
N SER A 213 7.04 10.66 -9.76
CA SER A 213 5.86 9.81 -9.89
C SER A 213 4.57 10.59 -9.61
N ASP A 214 3.48 10.19 -10.24
CA ASP A 214 2.13 10.62 -9.90
C ASP A 214 1.34 9.55 -9.14
N SER A 215 1.96 8.38 -8.93
CA SER A 215 1.39 7.22 -8.27
C SER A 215 2.29 6.75 -7.13
N LYS A 216 1.70 6.01 -6.19
CA LYS A 216 2.36 5.60 -4.94
C LYS A 216 3.66 4.86 -5.21
N VAL A 217 4.70 5.24 -4.48
CA VAL A 217 6.06 4.72 -4.63
C VAL A 217 6.27 3.52 -3.73
N GLU A 218 6.96 2.51 -4.24
CA GLU A 218 7.32 1.33 -3.46
C GLU A 218 8.78 1.45 -3.01
N ALA A 219 9.04 1.18 -1.73
CA ALA A 219 10.36 1.30 -1.09
C ALA A 219 10.96 -0.07 -0.69
N THR A 220 10.65 -1.14 -1.44
CA THR A 220 11.06 -2.53 -1.13
C THR A 220 12.58 -2.76 -1.15
N GLU A 221 13.35 -1.91 -1.84
CA GLU A 221 14.81 -2.00 -1.78
C GLU A 221 15.36 -1.53 -0.43
N LEU A 222 14.76 -0.50 0.17
CA LEU A 222 15.19 0.02 1.48
C LEU A 222 14.93 -0.99 2.59
N SER A 223 13.79 -1.69 2.57
CA SER A 223 13.43 -2.66 3.61
C SER A 223 14.46 -3.78 3.80
N LYS A 224 15.23 -4.10 2.75
CA LYS A 224 16.27 -5.15 2.81
C LYS A 224 17.44 -4.77 3.70
N PHE A 225 17.82 -3.50 3.75
CA PHE A 225 18.96 -3.01 4.53
C PHE A 225 18.68 -2.93 6.03
N PHE A 226 17.40 -2.92 6.40
CA PHE A 226 16.94 -2.85 7.78
C PHE A 226 16.55 -4.22 8.35
N GLY A 227 16.80 -5.32 7.63
CA GLY A 227 16.64 -6.68 8.13
C GLY A 227 15.21 -7.08 8.47
N TRP A 228 14.20 -6.54 7.76
CA TRP A 228 12.78 -6.65 8.10
C TRP A 228 12.15 -8.05 8.03
N ASP A 229 12.87 -9.05 7.56
CA ASP A 229 12.52 -10.47 7.78
C ASP A 229 12.67 -10.85 9.27
N VAL A 230 13.32 -9.99 10.07
CA VAL A 230 13.55 -10.10 11.51
C VAL A 230 12.88 -8.91 12.20
N PHE A 231 12.09 -9.15 13.24
CA PHE A 231 11.27 -8.20 14.01
C PHE A 231 12.08 -7.11 14.78
N CYS A 232 13.17 -6.58 14.24
CA CYS A 232 14.23 -5.95 15.04
C CYS A 232 14.20 -4.42 15.13
N ILE A 233 13.36 -3.70 14.37
CA ILE A 233 13.35 -2.23 14.45
C ILE A 233 11.99 -1.71 14.91
N ASN A 234 11.90 -1.46 16.22
CA ASN A 234 10.80 -0.72 16.84
C ASN A 234 11.17 0.75 17.12
N ASN A 235 12.38 1.18 16.74
CA ASN A 235 12.91 2.49 17.11
C ASN A 235 13.20 3.38 15.88
N GLY A 236 12.35 4.38 15.66
CA GLY A 236 12.53 5.36 14.59
C GLY A 236 13.83 6.18 14.72
N ARG A 237 14.32 6.33 15.96
CA ARG A 237 15.56 7.05 16.25
C ARG A 237 16.78 6.35 15.67
N GLU A 238 16.95 5.08 16.03
CA GLU A 238 18.04 4.25 15.51
C GLU A 238 18.00 4.16 13.99
N MET A 239 16.81 4.06 13.41
CA MET A 239 16.64 4.04 11.96
C MET A 239 17.15 5.32 11.29
N ILE A 240 16.79 6.49 11.81
CA ILE A 240 17.28 7.78 11.30
C ILE A 240 18.79 7.86 11.45
N ARG A 241 19.35 7.34 12.55
CA ARG A 241 20.80 7.28 12.78
C ARG A 241 21.53 6.42 11.77
N THR A 242 21.08 5.19 11.55
CA THR A 242 21.67 4.32 10.54
C THR A 242 21.62 4.95 9.14
N ILE A 243 20.53 5.64 8.80
CA ILE A 243 20.42 6.39 7.54
C ILE A 243 21.44 7.52 7.49
N GLN A 244 21.53 8.34 8.55
CA GLN A 244 22.45 9.47 8.62
C GLN A 244 23.91 9.03 8.52
N ASP A 245 24.29 7.95 9.20
CA ASP A 245 25.66 7.42 9.20
C ASP A 245 26.06 6.86 7.82
N ASP A 246 25.16 6.13 7.14
CA ASP A 246 25.42 5.65 5.77
C ASP A 246 25.54 6.83 4.80
N LEU A 247 24.66 7.84 4.91
CA LEU A 247 24.71 9.04 4.08
C LEU A 247 26.00 9.84 4.32
N GLU A 248 26.40 10.07 5.57
CA GLU A 248 27.63 10.80 5.89
C GLU A 248 28.86 10.10 5.31
N ASN A 249 28.93 8.77 5.44
CA ASN A 249 30.01 7.98 4.86
C ASN A 249 30.03 8.02 3.33
N LYS A 250 28.87 7.96 2.67
CA LYS A 250 28.75 8.01 1.20
C LYS A 250 28.90 9.40 0.61
N MET A 251 28.72 10.45 1.41
CA MET A 251 28.93 11.85 1.01
C MET A 251 30.39 12.29 1.12
N LYS A 252 31.26 11.55 1.82
CA LYS A 252 32.70 11.84 1.92
C LYS A 252 33.34 12.00 0.55
N ASN A 253 34.17 13.03 0.38
CA ASN A 253 34.84 13.39 -0.87
C ASN A 253 33.89 13.75 -2.03
N THR A 254 32.66 14.15 -1.74
CA THR A 254 31.70 14.65 -2.73
C THR A 254 31.38 16.13 -2.47
N LYS A 255 30.58 16.76 -3.35
CA LYS A 255 30.08 18.13 -3.11
C LYS A 255 29.11 18.22 -1.92
N ALA A 256 28.57 17.08 -1.47
CA ALA A 256 27.66 16.97 -0.35
C ALA A 256 28.36 16.67 0.99
N ASP A 257 29.69 16.58 1.02
CA ASP A 257 30.45 16.29 2.23
C ASP A 257 30.14 17.29 3.36
N GLY A 258 30.03 16.80 4.59
CA GLY A 258 29.64 17.58 5.77
C GLY A 258 28.16 18.03 5.83
N THR A 259 27.30 17.62 4.88
CA THR A 259 25.87 18.01 4.90
C THR A 259 25.15 17.51 6.14
N ILE A 260 25.38 16.25 6.54
CA ILE A 260 24.74 15.66 7.73
C ILE A 260 25.15 16.45 8.98
N SER A 261 26.45 16.71 9.12
CA SER A 261 27.00 17.50 10.20
C SER A 261 26.41 18.91 10.25
N LYS A 262 26.34 19.61 9.10
CA LYS A 262 25.75 20.96 8.99
C LYS A 262 24.27 20.99 9.39
N LEU A 263 23.49 20.00 8.97
CA LEU A 263 22.04 20.02 9.14
C LEU A 263 21.57 19.60 10.54
N PHE A 264 22.22 18.59 11.11
CA PHE A 264 21.68 17.87 12.26
C PHE A 264 22.57 17.94 13.51
N ILE A 265 23.86 18.30 13.40
CA ILE A 265 24.73 18.31 14.59
C ILE A 265 24.57 19.61 15.39
N GLY A 266 24.29 19.46 16.68
CA GLY A 266 24.46 20.48 17.71
C GLY A 266 25.53 20.07 18.71
N THR A 267 25.89 20.99 19.61
CA THR A 267 26.88 20.77 20.67
C THR A 267 26.28 21.01 22.05
N MET A 268 26.63 20.16 23.00
CA MET A 268 26.27 20.32 24.41
C MET A 268 27.52 20.13 25.27
N LYS A 269 27.52 20.76 26.43
CA LYS A 269 28.58 20.69 27.42
C LYS A 269 28.07 19.92 28.63
N THR A 270 28.73 18.84 28.96
CA THR A 270 28.51 18.09 30.21
C THR A 270 29.53 18.56 31.22
N TYR A 271 29.05 19.04 32.37
CA TYR A 271 29.87 19.46 33.49
C TYR A 271 29.59 18.56 34.69
N ILE A 272 30.63 18.01 35.29
CA ILE A 272 30.55 17.17 36.48
C ILE A 272 31.49 17.78 37.54
N LYS A 273 30.94 18.12 38.69
CA LYS A 273 31.70 18.64 39.84
C LYS A 273 31.51 17.73 41.04
N CYS A 274 32.59 17.15 41.55
CA CYS A 274 32.53 16.35 42.77
C CYS A 274 32.25 17.25 43.98
N VAL A 275 31.49 16.75 44.95
CA VAL A 275 31.08 17.53 46.13
C VAL A 275 32.17 17.54 47.21
N ASN A 276 32.83 16.40 47.40
CA ASN A 276 33.76 16.19 48.53
C ASN A 276 35.24 16.31 48.13
N ILE A 277 35.53 16.48 46.84
CA ILE A 277 36.89 16.62 46.30
C ILE A 277 36.92 17.73 45.27
N ASP A 278 38.08 18.40 45.13
CA ASP A 278 38.30 19.44 44.13
C ASP A 278 38.59 18.80 42.76
N TYR A 279 37.55 18.21 42.18
CA TYR A 279 37.60 17.58 40.87
C TYR A 279 36.43 18.07 40.01
N GLU A 280 36.78 18.56 38.81
CA GLU A 280 35.83 19.01 37.81
C GLU A 280 36.12 18.33 36.47
N PHE A 281 35.08 17.84 35.83
CA PHE A 281 35.13 17.26 34.49
C PHE A 281 34.22 18.05 33.56
N LEU A 282 34.76 18.40 32.40
CA LEU A 282 34.07 19.19 31.40
C LEU A 282 34.31 18.57 30.03
N GLN A 283 33.23 18.18 29.36
CA GLN A 283 33.29 17.57 28.04
C GLN A 283 32.27 18.22 27.12
N VAL A 284 32.72 18.63 25.93
CA VAL A 284 31.83 19.08 24.86
C VAL A 284 31.57 17.91 23.93
N ASN A 285 30.30 17.57 23.76
CA ASN A 285 29.85 16.45 22.95
C ASN A 285 28.94 16.92 21.81
N ASN A 286 29.11 16.29 20.66
CA ASN A 286 28.18 16.45 19.54
C ASN A 286 26.95 15.58 19.77
N TYR A 287 25.79 16.10 19.39
CA TYR A 287 24.55 15.33 19.33
C TYR A 287 23.84 15.64 18.01
N TYR A 288 22.92 14.78 17.59
CA TYR A 288 22.10 15.08 16.41
C TYR A 288 20.60 14.93 16.64
N ASP A 289 20.22 14.59 17.86
CA ASP A 289 18.85 14.57 18.33
C ASP A 289 18.83 14.76 19.85
N ILE A 290 17.69 15.19 20.38
CA ILE A 290 17.46 15.39 21.80
C ILE A 290 16.36 14.44 22.24
N GLN A 291 16.63 13.62 23.25
CA GLN A 291 15.62 12.77 23.88
C GLN A 291 15.10 13.48 25.13
N LEU A 292 13.81 13.82 25.13
CA LEU A 292 13.14 14.46 26.25
C LEU A 292 12.29 13.46 27.01
N ASN A 293 12.55 13.35 28.31
CA ASN A 293 11.74 12.55 29.22
C ASN A 293 10.53 13.37 29.71
N PHE A 294 9.33 12.92 29.38
CA PHE A 294 8.08 13.63 29.73
C PHE A 294 7.48 13.24 31.08
N LYS A 295 8.14 12.39 31.87
CA LYS A 295 7.70 12.04 33.22
C LYS A 295 7.58 13.28 34.11
N GLY A 296 6.34 13.57 34.51
CA GLY A 296 6.00 14.73 35.34
C GLY A 296 6.05 16.09 34.61
N CYS A 297 6.21 16.11 33.29
CA CYS A 297 6.27 17.32 32.48
C CYS A 297 4.94 17.53 31.73
N LYS A 298 4.42 18.77 31.68
CA LYS A 298 3.19 19.09 30.94
C LYS A 298 3.47 19.73 29.58
N THR A 299 4.61 20.37 29.44
CA THR A 299 5.01 21.10 28.25
C THR A 299 6.42 20.72 27.80
N LEU A 300 6.75 21.03 26.54
CA LEU A 300 8.13 20.93 26.05
C LEU A 300 9.08 21.81 26.87
N ASP A 301 8.60 22.95 27.38
CA ASP A 301 9.42 23.83 28.20
C ASP A 301 9.85 23.16 29.51
N ASP A 302 8.89 22.54 30.21
CA ASP A 302 9.18 21.80 31.44
C ASP A 302 10.23 20.71 31.19
N ALA A 303 10.10 19.99 30.06
CA ALA A 303 11.01 18.92 29.69
C ALA A 303 12.43 19.42 29.35
N PHE A 304 12.56 20.54 28.65
CA PHE A 304 13.87 21.16 28.40
C PHE A 304 14.50 21.73 29.67
N MET A 305 13.72 22.38 30.54
CA MET A 305 14.22 22.88 31.83
C MET A 305 14.70 21.74 32.72
N LYS A 306 13.95 20.63 32.75
CA LYS A 306 14.36 19.40 33.43
C LYS A 306 15.62 18.79 32.81
N TYR A 307 15.79 18.87 31.49
CA TYR A 307 16.98 18.35 30.81
C TYR A 307 18.26 19.07 31.21
N ILE A 308 18.21 20.39 31.42
CA ILE A 308 19.35 21.21 31.84
C ILE A 308 19.46 21.38 33.36
N GLN A 309 18.60 20.70 34.13
CA GLN A 309 18.62 20.77 35.58
C GLN A 309 19.83 20.01 36.14
N GLU A 310 20.47 20.58 37.16
CA GLU A 310 21.56 19.90 37.88
C GLU A 310 21.02 18.64 38.56
N GLU A 311 21.67 17.51 38.28
CA GLU A 311 21.38 16.20 38.87
C GLU A 311 22.49 15.83 39.86
N THR A 312 22.10 15.38 41.06
CA THR A 312 23.06 14.87 42.05
C THR A 312 23.24 13.36 41.87
N LEU A 313 24.45 12.96 41.49
CA LEU A 313 24.90 11.58 41.37
C LEU A 313 25.28 11.05 42.77
N GLN A 314 24.38 10.29 43.39
CA GLN A 314 24.53 9.72 44.73
C GLN A 314 24.11 8.24 44.77
N ASP A 315 24.31 7.60 45.92
CA ASP A 315 23.96 6.18 46.16
C ASP A 315 24.62 5.23 45.14
N ASP A 316 23.83 4.45 44.40
CA ASP A 316 24.30 3.51 43.38
C ASP A 316 24.78 4.21 42.09
N ASN A 317 24.44 5.50 41.90
CA ASN A 317 24.76 6.29 40.72
C ASN A 317 25.97 7.22 40.90
N LYS A 318 26.85 6.95 41.88
CA LYS A 318 28.07 7.76 42.14
C LYS A 318 29.00 7.81 40.92
N TYR A 319 29.67 8.94 40.74
CA TYR A 319 30.60 9.16 39.64
C TYR A 319 31.96 8.53 39.94
N TYR A 320 32.47 7.69 39.03
CA TYR A 320 33.80 7.11 39.17
C TYR A 320 34.87 8.07 38.64
N THR A 321 35.80 8.44 39.52
CA THR A 321 37.01 9.19 39.19
C THR A 321 38.21 8.22 39.18
N ILE A 322 39.17 8.44 38.28
CA ILE A 322 40.36 7.58 38.15
C ILE A 322 41.17 7.59 39.46
N ASP A 323 41.36 8.77 40.05
CA ASP A 323 42.25 8.96 41.20
C ASP A 323 41.56 8.76 42.56
N TYR A 324 40.23 8.96 42.66
CA TYR A 324 39.50 8.97 43.93
C TYR A 324 38.32 7.97 44.00
N GLY A 325 38.14 7.11 42.99
CA GLY A 325 37.06 6.12 42.97
C GLY A 325 35.65 6.74 42.89
N LEU A 326 34.66 6.08 43.48
CA LEU A 326 33.25 6.50 43.45
C LEU A 326 32.98 7.70 44.36
N GLN A 327 32.51 8.79 43.75
CA GLN A 327 32.30 10.08 44.42
C GLN A 327 30.87 10.59 44.19
N ILE A 328 30.36 11.34 45.18
CA ILE A 328 29.13 12.11 45.01
C ILE A 328 29.47 13.33 44.15
N ALA A 329 28.74 13.51 43.06
CA ALA A 329 29.00 14.58 42.10
C ALA A 329 27.71 15.24 41.63
N LYS A 330 27.81 16.50 41.25
CA LYS A 330 26.76 17.26 40.58
C LYS A 330 27.03 17.22 39.08
N LYS A 331 26.08 16.69 38.32
CA LYS A 331 26.14 16.63 36.86
C LYS A 331 25.17 17.65 36.29
N ASN A 332 25.63 18.41 35.33
CA ASN A 332 24.83 19.37 34.58
C ASN A 332 25.11 19.22 33.08
N VAL A 333 24.08 19.38 32.25
CA VAL A 333 24.18 19.37 30.79
C VAL A 333 23.58 20.67 30.26
N ILE A 334 24.37 21.42 29.51
CA ILE A 334 23.96 22.73 28.97
C ILE A 334 24.18 22.73 27.46
N PHE A 335 23.25 23.30 26.70
CA PHE A 335 23.39 23.41 25.25
C PHE A 335 24.36 24.53 24.87
N GLU A 336 25.29 24.24 23.98
CA GLU A 336 26.24 25.21 23.41
C GLU A 336 25.76 25.66 22.03
N SER A 337 25.11 24.76 21.28
CA SER A 337 24.44 25.10 20.03
C SER A 337 23.32 24.12 19.71
N PHE A 338 22.36 24.58 18.90
CA PHE A 338 21.33 23.75 18.28
C PHE A 338 21.59 23.65 16.76
N PRO A 339 21.22 22.54 16.11
CA PRO A 339 21.34 22.39 14.65
C PRO A 339 20.25 23.16 13.88
N PRO A 340 20.42 23.44 12.58
CA PRO A 340 19.35 23.99 11.72
C PRO A 340 18.09 23.12 11.64
N VAL A 341 18.24 21.79 11.62
CA VAL A 341 17.13 20.83 11.71
C VAL A 341 17.23 20.08 13.03
N LEU A 342 16.24 20.28 13.90
CA LEU A 342 16.21 19.72 15.24
C LEU A 342 15.23 18.55 15.30
N HIS A 343 15.76 17.39 15.66
CA HIS A 343 14.98 16.19 15.98
C HIS A 343 14.81 16.06 17.50
N ILE A 344 13.57 16.04 17.96
CA ILE A 344 13.22 15.86 19.37
C ILE A 344 12.46 14.53 19.50
N TYR A 345 13.04 13.57 20.18
CA TYR A 345 12.39 12.31 20.53
C TYR A 345 11.71 12.43 21.88
N ILE A 346 10.47 11.94 21.93
CA ILE A 346 9.65 11.98 23.13
C ILE A 346 9.69 10.60 23.77
N ASP A 347 10.31 10.51 24.95
CA ASP A 347 10.34 9.29 25.74
C ASP A 347 9.10 9.26 26.65
N GLN A 348 8.10 8.47 26.24
CA GLN A 348 6.78 8.39 26.89
C GLN A 348 6.55 7.11 27.69
N PHE A 349 7.48 6.16 27.69
CA PHE A 349 7.27 4.85 28.30
C PHE A 349 7.86 4.79 29.71
N GLU A 350 6.98 4.62 30.71
CA GLU A 350 7.39 4.21 32.05
C GLU A 350 7.33 2.68 32.18
N TYR A 351 8.42 2.08 32.65
CA TYR A 351 8.42 0.70 33.12
C TYR A 351 7.99 0.71 34.59
N ASP A 352 6.73 0.39 34.86
CA ASP A 352 6.26 0.21 36.23
C ASP A 352 6.58 -1.21 36.70
N VAL A 353 7.10 -1.33 37.92
CA VAL A 353 7.47 -2.60 38.57
C VAL A 353 6.23 -3.52 38.73
N GLN A 354 5.02 -2.96 38.56
CA GLN A 354 3.74 -3.68 38.57
C GLN A 354 3.20 -4.09 37.17
N ASN A 355 3.99 -4.00 36.10
CA ASN A 355 3.61 -4.37 34.71
C ASN A 355 2.53 -3.49 34.04
N SER A 356 2.24 -2.29 34.55
CA SER A 356 1.36 -1.31 33.89
C SER A 356 2.16 -0.18 33.24
N PHE A 357 2.12 -0.08 31.90
CA PHE A 357 2.72 1.05 31.18
C PHE A 357 1.91 2.32 31.42
N ILE A 358 2.49 3.34 32.04
CA ILE A 358 1.92 4.69 32.10
C ILE A 358 2.45 5.47 30.88
N ILE A 359 1.55 5.88 29.99
CA ILE A 359 1.88 6.72 28.81
C ILE A 359 1.69 8.19 29.19
N ASN A 360 2.78 8.95 29.24
CA ASN A 360 2.72 10.40 29.43
C ASN A 360 2.46 11.06 28.06
N HIS A 361 1.21 11.45 27.81
CA HIS A 361 0.80 12.04 26.54
C HIS A 361 1.28 13.50 26.40
N LEU A 362 2.01 13.78 25.31
CA LEU A 362 2.29 15.15 24.88
C LEU A 362 1.11 15.69 24.08
N ASP A 363 0.20 16.38 24.76
CA ASP A 363 -1.02 16.92 24.12
C ASP A 363 -0.78 18.25 23.39
N LYS A 364 0.26 19.01 23.77
CA LYS A 364 0.53 20.35 23.25
C LYS A 364 2.01 20.53 22.91
N PHE A 365 2.27 20.85 21.65
CA PHE A 365 3.56 21.30 21.14
C PHE A 365 3.37 22.58 20.31
N PRO A 366 4.21 23.61 20.49
CA PRO A 366 3.98 24.90 19.87
C PRO A 366 4.45 24.92 18.41
N ALA A 367 3.74 25.63 17.54
CA ALA A 367 4.15 25.79 16.14
C ALA A 367 5.48 26.59 16.00
N LYS A 368 5.79 27.42 17.00
CA LYS A 368 7.01 28.21 17.15
C LYS A 368 7.60 28.00 18.54
N ILE A 369 8.88 27.69 18.64
CA ILE A 369 9.59 27.57 19.92
C ILE A 369 10.87 28.41 19.90
N ASP A 370 11.17 29.05 21.02
CA ASP A 370 12.43 29.77 21.23
C ASP A 370 13.31 28.98 22.19
N LEU A 371 14.42 28.46 21.67
CA LEU A 371 15.35 27.60 22.42
C LEU A 371 16.51 28.39 23.04
N GLN A 372 16.57 29.71 22.82
CA GLN A 372 17.69 30.54 23.27
C GLN A 372 17.88 30.52 24.80
N LYS A 373 16.80 30.30 25.55
CA LYS A 373 16.81 30.23 27.02
C LYS A 373 17.52 29.00 27.59
N TYR A 374 17.76 27.96 26.79
CA TYR A 374 18.46 26.74 27.24
C TYR A 374 19.95 26.72 26.86
N LEU A 375 20.42 27.76 26.17
CA LEU A 375 21.82 27.91 25.81
C LEU A 375 22.66 28.39 26.99
N SER A 376 23.92 27.97 27.01
CA SER A 376 24.92 28.47 27.93
C SER A 376 25.02 30.01 27.88
N PRO A 377 25.26 30.68 29.03
CA PRO A 377 25.35 32.15 29.11
C PRO A 377 26.37 32.75 28.15
N ASP A 378 27.45 32.02 27.87
CA ASP A 378 28.62 32.46 27.13
C ASP A 378 28.50 32.27 25.61
N VAL A 379 27.39 31.69 25.14
CA VAL A 379 27.16 31.40 23.71
C VAL A 379 26.83 32.67 22.95
N ASP A 380 27.37 32.77 21.73
CA ASP A 380 27.02 33.83 20.79
C ASP A 380 25.51 33.78 20.43
N ARG A 381 24.80 34.82 20.88
CA ARG A 381 23.35 35.02 20.65
C ARG A 381 23.05 35.92 19.45
N SER A 382 24.04 36.19 18.60
CA SER A 382 23.85 36.94 17.35
C SER A 382 22.87 36.23 16.40
N LYS A 383 22.84 34.89 16.43
CA LYS A 383 21.91 34.07 15.65
C LYS A 383 20.63 33.80 16.43
N SER A 384 19.50 33.85 15.73
CA SER A 384 18.20 33.51 16.33
C SER A 384 18.07 31.99 16.49
N TYR A 385 17.72 31.54 17.70
CA TYR A 385 17.40 30.14 18.00
C TYR A 385 15.89 29.91 18.08
N LYS A 386 15.15 30.61 17.21
CA LYS A 386 13.72 30.40 17.00
C LYS A 386 13.51 29.30 15.97
N TYR A 387 12.61 28.39 16.28
CA TYR A 387 12.34 27.20 15.50
C TYR A 387 10.87 27.10 15.14
N LEU A 388 10.62 26.61 13.93
CA LEU A 388 9.31 26.38 13.36
C LEU A 388 9.04 24.89 13.25
N LEU A 389 7.87 24.45 13.70
CA LEU A 389 7.48 23.06 13.59
C LEU A 389 7.33 22.67 12.11
N HIS A 390 8.01 21.61 11.70
CA HIS A 390 8.03 21.10 10.33
C HIS A 390 7.36 19.73 10.22
N GLY A 391 7.52 18.87 11.23
CA GLY A 391 6.99 17.51 11.21
C GLY A 391 6.61 16.97 12.58
N ILE A 392 5.58 16.13 12.60
CA ILE A 392 5.09 15.40 13.77
C ILE A 392 4.97 13.94 13.34
N LEU A 393 5.80 13.07 13.91
CA LEU A 393 5.73 11.65 13.63
C LEU A 393 4.99 10.98 14.79
N VAL A 394 4.02 10.14 14.41
CA VAL A 394 3.04 9.60 15.33
C VAL A 394 2.86 8.09 15.14
N GLN A 395 2.60 7.41 16.25
CA GLN A 395 2.28 5.98 16.32
C GLN A 395 0.81 5.81 16.71
N ASP A 396 0.10 4.90 16.04
CA ASP A 396 -1.30 4.59 16.36
C ASP A 396 -1.38 3.76 17.65
N THR A 397 -2.19 4.21 18.61
CA THR A 397 -2.37 3.50 19.89
C THR A 397 -3.16 2.21 19.74
N LEU A 398 -4.03 2.12 18.73
CA LEU A 398 -4.86 0.94 18.45
C LEU A 398 -4.10 -0.11 17.63
N SER A 399 -2.96 0.26 17.04
CA SER A 399 -2.16 -0.59 16.18
C SER A 399 -0.68 -0.25 16.35
N GLN A 400 0.00 -0.91 17.29
CA GLN A 400 1.37 -0.62 17.69
C GLN A 400 2.40 -0.59 16.54
N ASN A 401 2.10 -1.19 15.38
CA ASN A 401 3.00 -1.19 14.22
C ASN A 401 2.60 -0.15 13.13
N LYS A 402 1.64 0.72 13.43
CA LYS A 402 1.16 1.74 12.51
C LYS A 402 1.71 3.11 12.87
N TYR A 403 2.43 3.72 11.95
CA TYR A 403 3.14 4.98 12.05
C TYR A 403 2.72 5.88 10.89
N SER A 404 2.60 7.18 11.16
CA SER A 404 2.30 8.17 10.13
C SER A 404 3.08 9.46 10.41
N ALA A 405 3.25 10.29 9.38
CA ALA A 405 3.92 11.58 9.51
C ALA A 405 2.97 12.70 9.12
N LEU A 406 2.76 13.67 9.99
CA LEU A 406 2.15 14.95 9.64
C LEU A 406 3.29 15.91 9.34
N LEU A 407 3.37 16.40 8.11
CA LEU A 407 4.47 17.26 7.68
C LEU A 407 3.93 18.55 7.09
N ARG A 408 4.75 19.60 7.15
CA ARG A 408 4.55 20.86 6.44
C ARG A 408 5.66 21.03 5.40
N PRO A 409 5.48 20.49 4.18
CA PRO A 409 6.51 20.50 3.14
C PRO A 409 6.95 21.89 2.66
N GLU A 410 6.06 22.88 2.77
CA GLU A 410 6.28 24.27 2.34
C GLU A 410 5.66 25.22 3.36
N MET A 411 6.32 26.36 3.61
CA MET A 411 5.91 27.32 4.65
C MET A 411 4.56 27.98 4.38
N ASN A 412 4.22 28.19 3.11
CA ASN A 412 2.98 28.80 2.66
C ASN A 412 1.85 27.77 2.44
N ARG A 413 2.07 26.50 2.78
CA ARG A 413 1.07 25.43 2.62
C ARG A 413 0.59 24.90 3.96
N GLY A 414 -0.62 24.34 3.93
CA GLY A 414 -1.19 23.61 5.05
C GLY A 414 -0.45 22.30 5.34
N TRP A 415 -0.87 21.64 6.40
CA TRP A 415 -0.31 20.37 6.84
C TRP A 415 -0.78 19.22 5.94
N VAL A 416 0.07 18.20 5.82
CA VAL A 416 -0.23 17.00 5.05
C VAL A 416 0.06 15.78 5.91
N LEU A 417 -0.93 14.91 6.05
CA LEU A 417 -0.83 13.61 6.69
C LEU A 417 -0.40 12.56 5.66
N PHE A 418 0.75 11.95 5.91
CA PHE A 418 1.29 10.80 5.19
C PHE A 418 1.04 9.53 6.02
N ASP A 419 -0.01 8.78 5.65
CA ASP A 419 -0.36 7.46 6.18
C ASP A 419 -0.12 6.42 5.07
N ASP A 420 1.13 5.96 4.95
CA ASP A 420 1.61 5.11 3.86
C ASP A 420 1.25 5.67 2.47
N ASP A 421 0.34 4.98 1.79
CA ASP A 421 -0.09 5.22 0.43
C ASP A 421 -1.21 6.28 0.36
N LYS A 422 -1.70 6.72 1.52
CA LYS A 422 -2.71 7.77 1.68
C LYS A 422 -2.03 9.07 2.08
N VAL A 423 -2.17 10.05 1.21
CA VAL A 423 -1.71 11.43 1.46
C VAL A 423 -2.95 12.30 1.56
N THR A 424 -3.12 12.96 2.71
CA THR A 424 -4.33 13.74 3.01
C THR A 424 -3.94 15.12 3.50
N PRO A 425 -4.34 16.22 2.84
CA PRO A 425 -4.20 17.55 3.41
C PRO A 425 -5.04 17.68 4.69
N VAL A 426 -4.49 18.27 5.73
CA VAL A 426 -5.12 18.43 7.04
C VAL A 426 -4.92 19.85 7.57
N SER A 427 -5.86 20.31 8.40
CA SER A 427 -5.72 21.57 9.16
C SER A 427 -5.54 21.24 10.63
N LEU A 428 -4.41 21.67 11.20
CA LEU A 428 -4.14 21.51 12.64
C LEU A 428 -4.97 22.48 13.51
N GLU A 429 -5.47 23.60 12.96
CA GLU A 429 -6.25 24.57 13.75
C GLU A 429 -7.65 24.07 14.09
N TYR A 430 -8.26 23.27 13.21
CA TYR A 430 -9.64 22.81 13.38
C TYR A 430 -9.75 21.38 13.92
N ASN A 431 -8.76 20.51 13.66
CA ASN A 431 -8.88 19.06 13.90
C ASN A 431 -7.73 18.48 14.75
N HIS A 432 -7.01 19.30 15.53
CA HIS A 432 -5.85 18.82 16.32
C HIS A 432 -6.20 17.61 17.20
N GLU A 433 -7.30 17.70 17.94
CA GLU A 433 -7.77 16.64 18.84
C GLU A 433 -8.28 15.41 18.07
N ASP A 434 -9.01 15.59 16.97
CA ASP A 434 -9.56 14.47 16.20
C ASP A 434 -8.48 13.70 15.41
N ILE A 435 -7.44 14.37 14.91
CA ILE A 435 -6.35 13.72 14.16
C ILE A 435 -5.43 12.93 15.09
N LEU A 436 -5.25 13.40 16.32
CA LEU A 436 -4.36 12.80 17.32
C LEU A 436 -5.07 11.93 18.37
N LYS A 437 -6.41 11.83 18.32
CA LYS A 437 -7.26 11.14 19.32
C LYS A 437 -6.82 9.71 19.68
N TYR A 438 -6.14 9.02 18.77
CA TYR A 438 -5.63 7.66 18.95
C TYR A 438 -4.17 7.55 18.50
N LYS A 439 -3.41 8.64 18.64
CA LYS A 439 -2.03 8.71 18.16
C LYS A 439 -1.11 9.29 19.21
N VAL A 440 0.02 8.61 19.40
CA VAL A 440 1.10 9.04 20.28
C VAL A 440 2.19 9.70 19.46
N VAL A 441 2.56 10.93 19.80
CA VAL A 441 3.69 11.63 19.20
C VAL A 441 4.99 11.07 19.77
N TYR A 442 5.83 10.45 18.93
CA TYR A 442 7.12 9.92 19.38
C TYR A 442 8.30 10.80 18.93
N MET A 443 8.10 11.65 17.92
CA MET A 443 9.15 12.53 17.40
C MET A 443 8.58 13.82 16.81
N LEU A 444 9.24 14.93 17.12
CA LEU A 444 8.98 16.24 16.53
C LEU A 444 10.20 16.68 15.70
N VAL A 445 9.92 17.32 14.56
CA VAL A 445 10.93 17.89 13.66
C VAL A 445 10.71 19.39 13.59
N TYR A 446 11.72 20.15 14.00
CA TYR A 446 11.74 21.60 13.95
C TYR A 446 12.82 22.09 13.00
N ILE A 447 12.58 23.20 12.31
CA ILE A 447 13.56 23.87 11.44
C ILE A 447 13.78 25.29 11.96
N ARG A 448 15.04 25.73 12.06
CA ARG A 448 15.37 27.09 12.49
C ARG A 448 14.76 28.11 11.52
N GLU A 449 14.13 29.14 12.08
CA GLU A 449 13.41 30.17 11.31
C GLU A 449 14.33 30.92 10.34
N SER A 450 15.60 31.17 10.70
CA SER A 450 16.57 31.83 9.82
C SER A 450 17.04 30.97 8.64
N ASP A 451 17.00 29.65 8.77
CA ASP A 451 17.58 28.71 7.80
C ASP A 451 16.50 28.07 6.91
N ILE A 452 15.22 28.39 7.14
CA ILE A 452 14.09 27.66 6.56
C ILE A 452 13.99 27.80 5.04
N ASP A 453 14.30 28.98 4.50
CA ASP A 453 14.26 29.23 3.05
C ASP A 453 15.34 28.44 2.32
N GLU A 454 16.53 28.30 2.93
CA GLU A 454 17.61 27.46 2.39
C GLU A 454 17.23 25.98 2.46
N ILE A 455 16.75 25.53 3.62
CA ILE A 455 16.43 24.11 3.89
C ILE A 455 15.27 23.60 3.04
N LEU A 456 14.23 24.43 2.84
CA LEU A 456 13.03 24.08 2.09
C LEU A 456 13.01 24.66 0.66
N SER A 457 14.17 25.11 0.16
CA SER A 457 14.33 25.59 -1.21
C SER A 457 13.89 24.55 -2.25
N SER A 458 13.15 25.01 -3.27
CA SER A 458 12.62 24.14 -4.32
C SER A 458 13.73 23.42 -5.07
N ILE A 459 13.50 22.13 -5.36
CA ILE A 459 14.41 21.33 -6.18
C ILE A 459 14.01 21.45 -7.64
N ILE A 460 14.98 21.72 -8.50
CA ILE A 460 14.79 21.84 -9.93
C ILE A 460 15.39 20.63 -10.66
N PRO A 461 14.94 20.32 -11.90
CA PRO A 461 15.39 19.12 -12.61
C PRO A 461 16.91 18.97 -12.76
N LYS A 462 17.65 20.08 -12.80
CA LYS A 462 19.12 20.08 -12.86
C LYS A 462 19.81 19.58 -11.58
N ASP A 463 19.12 19.58 -10.45
CA ASP A 463 19.63 19.08 -9.17
C ASP A 463 19.50 17.56 -9.07
N MET A 464 18.75 16.93 -9.98
CA MET A 464 18.52 15.48 -10.00
C MET A 464 19.49 14.77 -10.94
N PRO A 465 19.91 13.54 -10.64
CA PRO A 465 20.82 12.79 -11.50
C PRO A 465 20.11 12.37 -12.79
N LYS A 466 20.61 12.81 -13.95
CA LYS A 466 20.00 12.59 -15.28
C LYS A 466 19.73 11.10 -15.58
N SER A 467 20.72 10.24 -15.32
CA SER A 467 20.62 8.79 -15.60
C SER A 467 19.43 8.13 -14.87
N LEU A 468 19.24 8.44 -13.59
CA LEU A 468 18.14 7.88 -12.81
C LEU A 468 16.77 8.47 -13.20
N LEU A 469 16.74 9.73 -13.63
CA LEU A 469 15.53 10.35 -14.17
C LEU A 469 15.10 9.71 -15.49
N GLU A 470 16.04 9.44 -16.40
CA GLU A 470 15.80 8.73 -17.65
C GLU A 470 15.33 7.29 -17.40
N GLU A 471 15.94 6.58 -16.45
CA GLU A 471 15.51 5.23 -16.05
C GLU A 471 14.05 5.21 -15.55
N GLU A 472 13.68 6.15 -14.67
CA GLU A 472 12.32 6.23 -14.12
C GLU A 472 11.29 6.64 -15.19
N ASN A 473 11.62 7.59 -16.06
CA ASN A 473 10.76 7.99 -17.17
C ASN A 473 10.50 6.81 -18.13
N ALA A 474 11.56 6.08 -18.51
CA ALA A 474 11.42 4.89 -19.35
C ALA A 474 10.60 3.78 -18.65
N ALA A 475 10.77 3.59 -17.34
CA ALA A 475 9.99 2.63 -16.57
C ALA A 475 8.50 3.03 -16.48
N ARG A 476 8.21 4.33 -16.33
CA ARG A 476 6.86 4.88 -16.34
C ARG A 476 6.19 4.68 -17.70
N GLU A 477 6.88 5.01 -18.80
CA GLU A 477 6.36 4.78 -20.16
C GLU A 477 6.00 3.31 -20.40
N ARG A 478 6.85 2.36 -19.95
CA ARG A 478 6.55 0.92 -20.03
C ARG A 478 5.30 0.55 -19.22
N ARG A 479 5.19 0.99 -17.97
CA ARG A 479 4.02 0.72 -17.11
C ARG A 479 2.73 1.21 -17.76
N ILE A 480 2.75 2.41 -18.33
CA ILE A 480 1.55 2.96 -18.94
C ILE A 480 1.24 2.28 -20.27
N LYS A 481 2.25 1.89 -21.05
CA LYS A 481 2.06 1.05 -22.24
C LYS A 481 1.40 -0.28 -21.85
N GLU A 482 1.88 -0.94 -20.81
CA GLU A 482 1.29 -2.18 -20.29
C GLU A 482 -0.13 -2.00 -19.79
N LEU A 483 -0.43 -0.88 -19.11
CA LEU A 483 -1.80 -0.56 -18.69
C LEU A 483 -2.70 -0.33 -19.90
N THR A 484 -2.26 0.45 -20.89
CA THR A 484 -3.02 0.75 -22.10
C THR A 484 -3.29 -0.52 -22.91
N GLU A 485 -2.26 -1.35 -23.10
CA GLU A 485 -2.39 -2.68 -23.68
C GLU A 485 -3.28 -3.57 -22.84
N GLY A 486 -3.15 -3.58 -21.51
CA GLY A 486 -4.01 -4.34 -20.60
C GLY A 486 -5.47 -3.88 -20.60
N HIS A 487 -5.76 -2.64 -20.99
CA HIS A 487 -7.11 -2.15 -21.22
C HIS A 487 -7.70 -2.69 -22.52
N GLN A 488 -6.90 -2.82 -23.57
CA GLN A 488 -7.34 -3.29 -24.88
C GLN A 488 -7.29 -4.82 -25.05
N TYR A 489 -6.30 -5.47 -24.46
CA TYR A 489 -5.99 -6.89 -24.60
C TYR A 489 -6.29 -7.65 -23.31
N MET A 490 -6.48 -8.96 -23.44
CA MET A 490 -6.58 -9.90 -22.34
C MET A 490 -5.76 -11.15 -22.64
N GLN A 491 -5.30 -11.79 -21.57
CA GLN A 491 -4.66 -13.10 -21.66
C GLN A 491 -5.72 -14.19 -21.60
N VAL A 492 -5.67 -15.12 -22.57
CA VAL A 492 -6.43 -16.37 -22.58
C VAL A 492 -5.45 -17.52 -22.50
N TRP A 493 -5.62 -18.38 -21.52
CA TRP A 493 -4.78 -19.55 -21.29
C TRP A 493 -5.50 -20.78 -21.79
N ILE A 494 -4.83 -21.57 -22.61
CA ILE A 494 -5.37 -22.79 -23.19
C ILE A 494 -4.60 -23.99 -22.64
N VAL A 495 -5.35 -24.87 -22.00
CA VAL A 495 -4.89 -26.19 -21.54
C VAL A 495 -5.37 -27.22 -22.55
N THR A 496 -4.44 -27.99 -23.09
CA THR A 496 -4.73 -29.06 -24.04
C THR A 496 -4.71 -30.41 -23.35
N GLU A 497 -5.29 -31.42 -23.98
CA GLU A 497 -5.27 -32.79 -23.46
C GLU A 497 -3.85 -33.34 -23.27
N LYS A 498 -2.91 -32.92 -24.13
CA LYS A 498 -1.47 -33.22 -23.96
C LYS A 498 -0.90 -32.67 -22.65
N ILE A 499 -1.29 -31.46 -22.25
CA ILE A 499 -0.84 -30.86 -20.99
C ILE A 499 -1.40 -31.66 -19.81
N ILE A 500 -2.70 -32.00 -19.85
CA ILE A 500 -3.34 -32.79 -18.80
C ILE A 500 -2.70 -34.17 -18.69
N LYS A 501 -2.49 -34.86 -19.82
CA LYS A 501 -1.88 -36.20 -19.88
C LYS A 501 -0.48 -36.23 -19.24
N ASN A 502 0.31 -35.18 -19.44
CA ASN A 502 1.68 -35.09 -18.94
C ASN A 502 1.77 -34.65 -17.46
N HIS A 503 0.68 -34.16 -16.86
CA HIS A 503 0.68 -33.69 -15.47
C HIS A 503 0.70 -34.87 -14.50
N LYS A 504 1.67 -34.88 -13.58
CA LYS A 504 1.87 -36.00 -12.62
C LYS A 504 1.30 -35.73 -11.23
N GLY A 505 0.80 -34.52 -10.99
CA GLY A 505 0.28 -34.13 -9.67
C GLY A 505 -1.23 -34.31 -9.52
N ILE A 506 -1.75 -33.88 -8.38
CA ILE A 506 -3.19 -33.74 -8.13
C ILE A 506 -3.78 -32.64 -9.05
N GLY A 507 -5.04 -32.77 -9.47
CA GLY A 507 -5.70 -31.83 -10.40
C GLY A 507 -5.33 -32.05 -11.86
N LEU A 508 -5.70 -31.11 -12.75
CA LEU A 508 -5.54 -31.27 -14.20
C LEU A 508 -4.21 -30.73 -14.75
N PHE A 509 -3.63 -29.73 -14.09
CA PHE A 509 -2.34 -29.12 -14.47
C PHE A 509 -1.79 -28.35 -13.26
N ASN A 510 -0.48 -28.06 -13.24
CA ASN A 510 0.14 -27.20 -12.23
C ASN A 510 0.64 -25.88 -12.81
N ILE A 511 0.43 -24.79 -12.10
CA ILE A 511 0.95 -23.43 -12.41
C ILE A 511 1.52 -22.74 -11.18
N ASP A 512 1.56 -23.44 -10.04
CA ASP A 512 1.99 -22.92 -8.76
C ASP A 512 3.29 -23.61 -8.34
N ASP A 513 4.35 -22.79 -8.21
CA ASP A 513 5.69 -23.23 -7.80
C ASP A 513 5.78 -23.61 -6.31
N THR A 514 4.71 -23.37 -5.54
CA THR A 514 4.63 -23.76 -4.12
C THR A 514 4.37 -25.26 -3.92
N THR A 515 4.02 -25.98 -4.98
CA THR A 515 3.85 -27.44 -4.95
C THR A 515 5.09 -28.15 -5.47
N HIS A 516 5.37 -29.35 -4.96
CA HIS A 516 6.47 -30.19 -5.44
C HIS A 516 6.26 -30.78 -6.86
N TRP A 517 5.17 -30.39 -7.53
CA TRP A 517 4.81 -30.87 -8.87
C TRP A 517 5.38 -29.98 -9.97
N PRO A 518 5.86 -30.54 -11.09
CA PRO A 518 6.43 -29.74 -12.17
C PRO A 518 5.40 -28.80 -12.78
N LEU A 519 5.82 -27.55 -13.07
CA LEU A 519 4.98 -26.58 -13.76
C LEU A 519 4.56 -27.08 -15.14
N SER A 520 3.28 -26.90 -15.45
CA SER A 520 2.71 -27.17 -16.75
C SER A 520 2.97 -25.98 -17.70
N LYS A 521 3.50 -26.28 -18.90
CA LYS A 521 3.74 -25.27 -19.93
C LYS A 521 2.45 -24.90 -20.66
N ILE A 522 1.70 -23.94 -20.11
CA ILE A 522 0.40 -23.50 -20.63
C ILE A 522 0.55 -22.65 -21.91
N HIS A 523 -0.35 -22.84 -22.88
CA HIS A 523 -0.40 -22.00 -24.06
C HIS A 523 -1.10 -20.66 -23.75
N LYS A 524 -0.37 -19.56 -23.83
CA LYS A 524 -0.88 -18.21 -23.58
C LYS A 524 -1.18 -17.50 -24.89
N PHE A 525 -2.34 -16.85 -24.97
CA PHE A 525 -2.78 -16.03 -26.09
C PHE A 525 -3.07 -14.61 -25.62
N LYS A 526 -2.57 -13.63 -26.36
CA LYS A 526 -2.91 -12.20 -26.19
C LYS A 526 -4.02 -11.89 -27.18
N VAL A 527 -5.20 -11.54 -26.68
CA VAL A 527 -6.44 -11.41 -27.48
C VAL A 527 -7.02 -10.02 -27.25
N LEU A 528 -7.51 -9.35 -28.30
CA LEU A 528 -8.20 -8.08 -28.12
C LEU A 528 -9.53 -8.32 -27.40
N LYS A 529 -9.84 -7.52 -26.39
CA LYS A 529 -11.10 -7.62 -25.63
C LYS A 529 -12.34 -7.47 -26.49
N LYS A 530 -12.22 -6.76 -27.62
CA LYS A 530 -13.30 -6.50 -28.59
C LYS A 530 -13.43 -7.59 -29.66
N GLU A 531 -12.42 -8.45 -29.84
CA GLU A 531 -12.51 -9.57 -30.79
C GLU A 531 -13.64 -10.51 -30.37
N THR A 532 -14.28 -11.10 -31.36
CA THR A 532 -15.37 -12.04 -31.14
C THR A 532 -14.83 -13.40 -30.70
N TYR A 533 -15.69 -14.23 -30.13
CA TYR A 533 -15.34 -15.61 -29.83
C TYR A 533 -14.98 -16.41 -31.09
N SER A 534 -15.66 -16.12 -32.20
CA SER A 534 -15.38 -16.70 -33.50
C SER A 534 -13.94 -16.40 -33.96
N ASP A 535 -13.51 -15.14 -33.85
CA ASP A 535 -12.14 -14.72 -34.20
C ASP A 535 -11.11 -15.43 -33.31
N PHE A 536 -11.39 -15.53 -32.01
CA PHE A 536 -10.56 -16.28 -31.09
C PHE A 536 -10.48 -17.77 -31.46
N LYS A 537 -11.61 -18.42 -31.80
CA LYS A 537 -11.62 -19.83 -32.26
C LYS A 537 -10.76 -20.01 -33.53
N LYS A 538 -10.83 -19.08 -34.49
CA LYS A 538 -9.99 -19.10 -35.71
C LYS A 538 -8.50 -19.02 -35.37
N MET A 539 -8.10 -18.07 -34.53
CA MET A 539 -6.70 -17.92 -34.10
C MET A 539 -6.17 -19.19 -33.40
N VAL A 540 -7.01 -19.86 -32.60
CA VAL A 540 -6.61 -21.12 -31.96
C VAL A 540 -6.54 -22.26 -32.98
N SER A 541 -7.51 -22.34 -33.89
CA SER A 541 -7.56 -23.30 -34.99
C SER A 541 -6.29 -23.26 -35.85
N GLU A 542 -5.85 -22.06 -36.23
CA GLU A 542 -4.62 -21.85 -37.00
C GLU A 542 -3.37 -22.28 -36.23
N LYS A 543 -3.25 -21.89 -34.95
CA LYS A 543 -2.06 -22.21 -34.14
C LYS A 543 -1.88 -23.70 -33.92
N PHE A 544 -2.97 -24.43 -33.64
CA PHE A 544 -2.92 -25.87 -33.37
C PHE A 544 -3.16 -26.72 -34.61
N LYS A 545 -3.49 -26.12 -35.77
CA LYS A 545 -3.84 -26.80 -37.02
C LYS A 545 -5.00 -27.79 -36.84
N ILE A 546 -6.02 -27.38 -36.11
CA ILE A 546 -7.23 -28.19 -35.83
C ILE A 546 -8.44 -27.47 -36.46
N PRO A 547 -9.31 -28.15 -37.22
CA PRO A 547 -10.52 -27.55 -37.77
C PRO A 547 -11.38 -26.85 -36.71
N ILE A 548 -11.85 -25.64 -37.02
CA ILE A 548 -12.59 -24.79 -36.07
C ILE A 548 -13.85 -25.46 -35.51
N ASN A 549 -14.51 -26.29 -36.31
CA ASN A 549 -15.71 -27.06 -35.95
C ASN A 549 -15.43 -28.25 -35.02
N GLN A 550 -14.16 -28.67 -34.89
CA GLN A 550 -13.74 -29.71 -33.95
C GLN A 550 -13.31 -29.14 -32.60
N ILE A 551 -13.17 -27.81 -32.48
CA ILE A 551 -12.69 -27.17 -31.25
C ILE A 551 -13.87 -26.77 -30.38
N ARG A 552 -13.88 -27.30 -29.15
CA ARG A 552 -14.78 -26.86 -28.08
C ARG A 552 -13.97 -26.35 -26.89
N PHE A 553 -14.39 -25.23 -26.30
CA PHE A 553 -13.74 -24.68 -25.12
C PHE A 553 -14.59 -24.86 -23.87
N TRP A 554 -13.92 -25.25 -22.79
CA TRP A 554 -14.49 -25.41 -21.47
C TRP A 554 -13.83 -24.44 -20.51
N ALA A 555 -14.63 -23.66 -19.77
CA ALA A 555 -14.09 -22.71 -18.81
C ALA A 555 -13.67 -23.43 -17.53
N PHE A 556 -12.45 -23.15 -17.05
CA PHE A 556 -12.01 -23.57 -15.74
C PHE A 556 -12.61 -22.69 -14.64
N THR A 557 -12.91 -23.29 -13.49
CA THR A 557 -13.43 -22.62 -12.29
C THR A 557 -12.77 -23.17 -11.03
N TYR A 558 -12.88 -22.42 -9.93
CA TYR A 558 -12.55 -22.96 -8.60
C TYR A 558 -13.82 -23.56 -7.99
N ARG A 559 -13.73 -24.79 -7.47
CA ARG A 559 -14.72 -25.30 -6.53
C ARG A 559 -14.27 -24.94 -5.11
N PRO A 560 -15.08 -24.18 -4.34
CA PRO A 560 -14.76 -23.88 -2.96
C PRO A 560 -15.03 -25.13 -2.13
N ASN A 561 -13.99 -25.86 -1.74
CA ASN A 561 -14.03 -26.74 -0.57
C ASN A 561 -12.67 -26.68 0.14
N ILE A 562 -12.74 -26.82 1.46
CA ILE A 562 -11.73 -26.47 2.46
C ILE A 562 -10.40 -27.19 2.20
N GLY A 563 -9.30 -26.44 2.23
CA GLY A 563 -7.93 -26.99 2.24
C GLY A 563 -7.12 -26.77 0.96
N ILE A 564 -7.60 -27.21 -0.21
CA ILE A 564 -6.80 -27.19 -1.46
C ILE A 564 -7.63 -26.71 -2.68
N ARG A 565 -7.07 -25.73 -3.40
CA ARG A 565 -7.68 -25.10 -4.59
C ARG A 565 -7.58 -26.02 -5.83
N ILE A 566 -8.58 -26.85 -6.07
CA ILE A 566 -8.64 -27.64 -7.32
C ILE A 566 -9.34 -26.86 -8.44
N ILE A 567 -8.71 -26.85 -9.62
CA ILE A 567 -9.27 -26.29 -10.84
C ILE A 567 -10.16 -27.34 -11.51
N GLY A 568 -11.47 -27.10 -11.53
CA GLY A 568 -12.45 -27.95 -12.21
C GLY A 568 -12.98 -27.32 -13.50
N ILE A 569 -13.50 -28.14 -14.41
CA ILE A 569 -14.24 -27.67 -15.60
C ILE A 569 -15.71 -27.51 -15.22
N HIS A 570 -16.32 -26.38 -15.58
CA HIS A 570 -17.70 -26.04 -15.14
C HIS A 570 -18.70 -26.00 -16.31
N GLU A 571 -18.43 -25.17 -17.32
CA GLU A 571 -19.33 -24.97 -18.46
C GLU A 571 -18.56 -24.94 -19.77
N PHE A 572 -19.12 -25.56 -20.81
CA PHE A 572 -18.63 -25.36 -22.16
C PHE A 572 -19.14 -24.02 -22.69
N ILE A 573 -18.30 -23.33 -23.46
CA ILE A 573 -18.66 -22.09 -24.12
C ILE A 573 -19.40 -22.49 -25.40
N ASN A 574 -20.72 -22.33 -25.39
CA ASN A 574 -21.60 -22.69 -26.50
C ASN A 574 -21.33 -21.81 -27.73
N ASP A 575 -21.50 -22.37 -28.94
CA ASP A 575 -21.39 -21.65 -30.21
C ASP A 575 -22.45 -20.55 -30.37
N HIS A 576 -23.52 -20.53 -29.57
CA HIS A 576 -24.42 -19.37 -29.46
C HIS A 576 -23.70 -18.08 -29.01
N PHE A 577 -22.48 -18.19 -28.47
CA PHE A 577 -21.65 -17.07 -28.05
C PHE A 577 -20.62 -16.63 -29.11
N LEU A 578 -20.65 -17.17 -30.34
CA LEU A 578 -19.69 -16.86 -31.41
C LEU A 578 -19.53 -15.36 -31.66
N ASP A 579 -20.62 -14.60 -31.63
CA ASP A 579 -20.63 -13.15 -31.87
C ASP A 579 -20.32 -12.32 -30.61
N LEU A 580 -20.26 -12.96 -29.43
CA LEU A 580 -19.90 -12.25 -28.22
C LEU A 580 -18.41 -11.93 -28.22
N THR A 581 -18.09 -10.72 -27.78
CA THR A 581 -16.70 -10.30 -27.56
C THR A 581 -16.04 -11.16 -26.47
N MET A 582 -14.74 -11.41 -26.56
CA MET A 582 -13.97 -12.15 -25.56
C MET A 582 -14.04 -11.51 -24.16
N LYS A 583 -14.21 -10.18 -24.06
CA LYS A 583 -14.48 -9.49 -22.79
C LYS A 583 -15.79 -9.91 -22.16
N LYS A 584 -16.87 -10.05 -22.94
CA LYS A 584 -18.18 -10.51 -22.44
C LYS A 584 -18.08 -11.96 -21.98
N ILE A 585 -17.42 -12.83 -22.75
CA ILE A 585 -17.18 -14.22 -22.34
C ILE A 585 -16.43 -14.28 -21.01
N LYS A 586 -15.32 -13.53 -20.87
CA LYS A 586 -14.56 -13.47 -19.62
C LYS A 586 -15.40 -13.00 -18.44
N ASN A 587 -16.23 -11.98 -18.64
CA ASN A 587 -17.10 -11.43 -17.60
C ASN A 587 -18.23 -12.37 -17.17
N ASN A 588 -18.60 -13.34 -18.02
CA ASN A 588 -19.58 -14.36 -17.68
C ASN A 588 -18.92 -15.53 -16.90
N MET A 589 -17.68 -15.90 -17.27
CA MET A 589 -16.98 -17.12 -16.80
C MET A 589 -16.05 -16.90 -15.58
N VAL A 590 -16.38 -15.99 -14.67
CA VAL A 590 -15.40 -15.31 -13.79
C VAL A 590 -14.92 -16.15 -12.60
N HIS A 591 -13.66 -16.60 -12.64
CA HIS A 591 -12.89 -17.06 -11.45
C HIS A 591 -11.42 -16.61 -11.41
N PHE A 592 -10.81 -16.22 -12.53
CA PHE A 592 -9.37 -15.92 -12.64
C PHE A 592 -9.10 -14.52 -13.22
N ARG A 593 -7.88 -13.99 -12.99
CA ARG A 593 -7.42 -12.71 -13.58
C ARG A 593 -7.36 -12.79 -15.11
N GLU A 594 -7.00 -13.95 -15.64
CA GLU A 594 -7.02 -14.33 -17.06
C GLU A 594 -8.19 -15.28 -17.35
N LEU A 595 -8.58 -15.44 -18.62
CA LEU A 595 -9.56 -16.46 -18.99
C LEU A 595 -8.81 -17.79 -19.19
N ARG A 596 -9.12 -18.81 -18.38
CA ARG A 596 -8.47 -20.13 -18.48
C ARG A 596 -9.46 -21.13 -19.09
N LEU A 597 -9.07 -21.75 -20.20
CA LEU A 597 -9.90 -22.65 -20.98
C LEU A 597 -9.22 -24.01 -21.16
N TYR A 598 -9.97 -25.08 -21.04
CA TYR A 598 -9.62 -26.39 -21.58
C TYR A 598 -10.10 -26.47 -23.04
N MET A 599 -9.19 -26.86 -23.93
CA MET A 599 -9.50 -27.09 -25.34
C MET A 599 -9.78 -28.58 -25.55
N GLU A 600 -11.04 -28.88 -25.82
CA GLU A 600 -11.51 -30.18 -26.26
C GLU A 600 -11.47 -30.25 -27.79
N ILE A 601 -10.89 -31.34 -28.29
CA ILE A 601 -10.96 -31.73 -29.70
C ILE A 601 -12.09 -32.77 -29.79
N MET A 602 -13.11 -32.47 -30.58
CA MET A 602 -14.24 -33.35 -30.82
C MET A 602 -13.92 -34.35 -31.92
N GLU A 603 -14.20 -35.63 -31.66
CA GLU A 603 -14.24 -36.67 -32.68
C GLU A 603 -15.60 -36.58 -33.37
N MET A 604 -15.62 -36.19 -34.65
CA MET A 604 -16.86 -36.09 -35.44
C MET A 604 -17.38 -37.49 -35.83
N PRO A 605 -18.71 -37.72 -35.93
CA PRO A 605 -19.81 -36.76 -35.74
C PRO A 605 -20.68 -37.12 -34.53
N MET A 606 -20.40 -36.55 -33.34
CA MET A 606 -21.39 -36.59 -32.25
C MET A 606 -22.33 -35.38 -32.32
N ILE A 607 -23.55 -35.60 -32.79
CA ILE A 607 -24.70 -34.73 -32.47
C ILE A 607 -25.09 -35.06 -31.03
N MET A 608 -24.55 -34.33 -30.05
CA MET A 608 -24.96 -34.50 -28.66
C MET A 608 -26.15 -33.59 -28.37
N GLN A 609 -27.34 -34.17 -28.23
CA GLN A 609 -28.57 -33.46 -27.85
C GLN A 609 -28.63 -33.09 -26.36
N ILE A 610 -27.74 -33.65 -25.51
CA ILE A 610 -27.71 -33.43 -24.06
C ILE A 610 -26.27 -33.13 -23.62
N SER A 611 -26.09 -32.12 -22.76
CA SER A 611 -24.79 -31.71 -22.20
C SER A 611 -24.13 -32.86 -21.42
N PRO A 612 -23.05 -33.49 -21.91
CA PRO A 612 -22.41 -34.60 -21.20
C PRO A 612 -21.56 -34.10 -20.03
N ILE A 613 -21.50 -34.89 -18.97
CA ILE A 613 -20.52 -34.69 -17.89
C ILE A 613 -19.17 -35.23 -18.38
N ILE A 614 -18.11 -34.41 -18.35
CA ILE A 614 -16.75 -34.87 -18.63
C ILE A 614 -16.08 -35.29 -17.32
N ILE A 615 -15.60 -36.53 -17.27
CA ILE A 615 -14.83 -37.05 -16.15
C ILE A 615 -13.40 -37.32 -16.62
N PHE A 616 -12.41 -36.79 -15.88
CA PHE A 616 -11.00 -37.08 -16.09
C PHE A 616 -10.57 -38.22 -15.18
N LEU A 617 -9.96 -39.24 -15.77
CA LEU A 617 -9.55 -40.44 -15.07
C LEU A 617 -8.06 -40.38 -14.76
N LYS A 618 -7.70 -40.71 -13.52
CA LYS A 618 -6.32 -40.93 -13.10
C LYS A 618 -6.19 -42.30 -12.45
N TYR A 619 -5.04 -42.91 -12.66
CA TYR A 619 -4.62 -44.11 -11.95
C TYR A 619 -3.52 -43.76 -10.96
N PHE A 620 -3.67 -44.22 -9.72
CA PHE A 620 -2.62 -44.15 -8.73
C PHE A 620 -1.91 -45.51 -8.65
N ASN A 621 -0.60 -45.50 -8.84
CA ASN A 621 0.23 -46.69 -8.67
C ASN A 621 0.80 -46.68 -7.23
N PRO A 622 0.41 -47.63 -6.36
CA PRO A 622 0.86 -47.66 -4.97
C PRO A 622 2.34 -48.01 -4.82
N ASP A 623 2.92 -48.82 -5.72
CA ASP A 623 4.31 -49.25 -5.64
C ASP A 623 5.28 -48.10 -5.96
N THR A 624 4.93 -47.29 -6.96
CA THR A 624 5.74 -46.16 -7.43
C THR A 624 5.32 -44.81 -6.84
N GLN A 625 4.25 -44.80 -6.01
CA GLN A 625 3.65 -43.60 -5.42
C GLN A 625 3.39 -42.50 -6.47
N SER A 626 2.91 -42.89 -7.66
CA SER A 626 2.78 -42.00 -8.82
C SER A 626 1.37 -41.96 -9.39
N LEU A 627 0.97 -40.79 -9.90
CA LEU A 627 -0.30 -40.58 -10.60
C LEU A 627 -0.09 -40.54 -12.11
N GLU A 628 -0.94 -41.27 -12.82
CA GLU A 628 -0.98 -41.30 -14.27
C GLU A 628 -2.35 -40.88 -14.79
N ASN A 629 -2.38 -39.99 -15.79
CA ASN A 629 -3.63 -39.58 -16.42
C ASN A 629 -4.06 -40.58 -17.49
N LEU A 630 -5.26 -41.13 -17.34
CA LEU A 630 -5.89 -42.05 -18.29
C LEU A 630 -6.81 -41.33 -19.30
N GLY A 631 -6.78 -40.00 -19.35
CA GLY A 631 -7.61 -39.20 -20.24
C GLY A 631 -9.04 -39.02 -19.73
N LYS A 632 -9.94 -38.56 -20.61
CA LYS A 632 -11.33 -38.24 -20.26
C LYS A 632 -12.33 -39.31 -20.74
N ILE A 633 -13.52 -39.30 -20.15
CA ILE A 633 -14.71 -40.00 -20.63
C ILE A 633 -15.91 -39.06 -20.59
N TYR A 634 -16.91 -39.35 -21.42
CA TYR A 634 -18.21 -38.67 -21.37
C TYR A 634 -19.19 -39.54 -20.60
N PHE A 635 -19.94 -38.91 -19.69
CA PHE A 635 -20.89 -39.57 -18.81
C PHE A 635 -22.27 -38.93 -18.97
N GLN A 636 -23.32 -39.76 -18.91
CA GLN A 636 -24.72 -39.34 -18.95
C GLN A 636 -25.38 -39.69 -17.61
N ASP A 637 -26.41 -38.94 -17.18
CA ASP A 637 -27.05 -39.07 -15.87
C ASP A 637 -27.65 -40.46 -15.56
N LYS A 638 -27.80 -41.34 -16.55
CA LYS A 638 -28.30 -42.71 -16.39
C LYS A 638 -27.22 -43.77 -16.17
N ASN A 639 -25.94 -43.40 -16.21
CA ASN A 639 -24.82 -44.34 -16.07
C ASN A 639 -24.45 -44.56 -14.60
N THR A 640 -24.05 -45.78 -14.23
CA THR A 640 -23.48 -46.10 -12.90
C THR A 640 -21.95 -46.10 -12.95
N VAL A 641 -21.29 -46.00 -11.79
CA VAL A 641 -19.81 -46.05 -11.68
C VAL A 641 -19.26 -47.37 -12.22
N ASP A 642 -20.02 -48.47 -12.06
CA ASP A 642 -19.68 -49.80 -12.58
C ASP A 642 -19.41 -49.82 -14.10
N ASN A 643 -20.08 -48.94 -14.84
CA ASN A 643 -19.91 -48.83 -16.30
C ASN A 643 -18.52 -48.29 -16.70
N ILE A 644 -17.74 -47.75 -15.77
CA ILE A 644 -16.42 -47.16 -16.03
C ILE A 644 -15.29 -48.20 -15.93
N TYR A 645 -15.47 -49.25 -15.12
CA TYR A 645 -14.42 -50.25 -14.83
C TYR A 645 -13.83 -50.93 -16.08
N PRO A 646 -14.63 -51.43 -17.05
CA PRO A 646 -14.07 -52.03 -18.25
C PRO A 646 -13.20 -51.07 -19.06
N THR A 647 -13.56 -49.78 -19.06
CA THR A 647 -12.81 -48.73 -19.74
C THR A 647 -11.49 -48.44 -19.03
N LEU A 648 -11.48 -48.44 -17.69
CA LEU A 648 -10.26 -48.27 -16.89
C LEU A 648 -9.29 -49.44 -17.11
N CYS A 649 -9.77 -50.68 -16.96
CA CYS A 649 -8.97 -51.88 -17.19
C CYS A 649 -8.38 -51.89 -18.60
N LYS A 650 -9.18 -51.57 -19.63
CA LYS A 650 -8.70 -51.47 -21.01
C LYS A 650 -7.61 -50.42 -21.19
N ARG A 651 -7.78 -49.21 -20.63
CA ARG A 651 -6.79 -48.12 -20.74
C ARG A 651 -5.50 -48.44 -20.01
N LYS A 652 -5.57 -49.23 -18.94
CA LYS A 652 -4.42 -49.74 -18.20
C LYS A 652 -3.87 -51.07 -18.66
N GLN A 653 -4.50 -51.69 -19.65
CA GLN A 653 -4.16 -53.03 -20.12
C GLN A 653 -4.22 -54.08 -18.99
N PHE A 654 -5.14 -53.89 -18.05
CA PHE A 654 -5.48 -54.90 -17.04
C PHE A 654 -6.49 -55.89 -17.58
N SER A 655 -6.59 -57.04 -16.91
CA SER A 655 -7.63 -58.02 -17.16
C SER A 655 -9.02 -57.39 -16.92
N PRO A 656 -10.05 -57.71 -17.73
CA PRO A 656 -11.36 -57.07 -17.65
C PRO A 656 -12.01 -57.09 -16.26
N ASN A 657 -11.72 -58.11 -15.46
CA ASN A 657 -12.27 -58.33 -14.11
C ASN A 657 -11.29 -57.99 -12.99
N THR A 658 -10.22 -57.24 -13.28
CA THR A 658 -9.29 -56.79 -12.23
C THR A 658 -10.05 -55.91 -11.22
N PRO A 659 -10.03 -56.24 -9.91
CA PRO A 659 -10.66 -55.42 -8.89
C PRO A 659 -9.92 -54.07 -8.81
N LEU A 660 -10.68 -52.97 -8.82
CA LEU A 660 -10.14 -51.61 -8.72
C LEU A 660 -10.86 -50.84 -7.61
N ASP A 661 -10.11 -50.11 -6.80
CA ASP A 661 -10.68 -49.13 -5.88
C ASP A 661 -10.85 -47.80 -6.62
N VAL A 662 -12.07 -47.28 -6.64
CA VAL A 662 -12.40 -46.01 -7.31
C VAL A 662 -12.63 -44.94 -6.26
N TYR A 663 -11.77 -43.91 -6.32
CA TYR A 663 -11.88 -42.74 -5.46
C TYR A 663 -12.35 -41.54 -6.29
N VAL A 664 -13.36 -40.83 -5.80
CA VAL A 664 -13.67 -39.49 -6.29
C VAL A 664 -12.72 -38.54 -5.59
N VAL A 665 -11.97 -37.75 -6.37
CA VAL A 665 -11.15 -36.67 -5.82
C VAL A 665 -12.09 -35.53 -5.37
N SER A 666 -12.74 -35.73 -4.23
CA SER A 666 -13.53 -34.74 -3.48
C SER A 666 -12.97 -34.66 -2.07
N TRP A 667 -12.58 -33.47 -1.64
CA TRP A 667 -12.01 -33.26 -0.31
C TRP A 667 -13.08 -33.33 0.79
N PHE A 668 -13.30 -34.53 1.31
CA PHE A 668 -13.66 -34.86 2.69
C PHE A 668 -12.97 -36.21 2.91
N SER A 669 -12.00 -36.39 3.81
CA SER A 669 -11.76 -35.85 5.14
C SER A 669 -10.25 -35.72 5.40
#